data_AF-A0A918XCU2-F1
#
_entry.id   AF-A0A918XCU2-F1
#
_cell.length_a   1.000
_cell.length_b   1.000
_cell.length_c   1.000
_cell.angle_alpha   90.00
_cell.angle_beta   90.00
_cell.angle_gamma   90.00
#
_symmetry.space_group_name_H-M   'P 1'
#
loop_
_entity.id
_entity.type
_entity.pdbx_description
1 polymer ?
#
loop_
_entity_poly.entity_id
_entity_poly.type
_entity_poly.pdbx_seq_one_letter_code
_entity_poly.pdbx_strand_id
1 'polypeptide(L)'
;MNIVLFSFECGGYDHRLMRGGLSPLVWNLAREYASAGHRVSVVTPAHGHLDTLRVDHRVEELGYLHDHDFPLVLDRRTWSDHPEHMGLPLSTRAHRLRVDGVDVYLLSNSFLDLLPDRIYPPPAFEGRDLAYFKPLVFQAEGARFVDWLHAGEPAVVHAFEPFYHYVLPLVWGGDPLRRTVSTVAANAPVTQSVHRPQVERLLESFGVTGLDLEALEPAPAVPGSPDDIVERTLAGTRMHEGRRDDHVAILPLSAAHADLVDFVSPGQREWFTSFEGSPFEPLFRRLPVSRLLRDSPERLLDGGCGVSDSWLARDPGAVDRADVMRSLGLSPRRPTFYHASRYAVHHKGQLELMHAVENVLAQDQDVNFVIRFSTGSAARSAEPANARFQSVADRYPDNVHLTWDLADEDLLFRHAAVADFCVYPSKYELDGFLIAQAEAMACGSVPIGSAQWVTDHFGHALPHDDPRSTGFAVRRSFRDEDAGLTRELTARFHEALRVWREEPDLYQRLSDRARSTARSFTWGRSARVRLDGFARLFEGDTRRAPVPVTASEPPVLPAPTDPGEGTGRERRRFRAERRPDGLVHVEYRAPGVERVEAAASFPGENTGPRSPGQSEAEARASDEAVPADTDAPVLVPLEHAEGFFRGTVAPPPGGHLALLLTRSSGSTEWASVPVPRRVQRPRTDPPHRLVATDLDGTLLRDDRSLSPRNRSALALVAEAGAYHLAVTGRPASACRKLFGDIGYRGLAVCGQGAQLYDAARDELLFSEQLDRDLARSVVEGVQALLGEPPMELGVVTAAPEGACVVTSGFRPRIRHGWSVAHDRSSLWSRPVDKVLLQQSGVADEKVVEAATRAADGRLSVVHSDHGIVELLPSGTDKARGLARAAELLGCGPEHTVAFGNMPNDIPLLAWADHGVAMADAHPDLLVVADEIAPAHDQDGVAAVLERIFAPHHHAEGK
;
A
#
# COMPACT_ATOMS: atom_id res chain seq x y z
N MET A 1 29.75 -28.76 10.30
CA MET A 1 28.67 -27.95 10.91
C MET A 1 27.33 -28.54 10.48
N ASN A 2 26.31 -28.44 11.34
CA ASN A 2 24.92 -28.60 10.92
C ASN A 2 24.44 -27.24 10.39
N ILE A 3 23.94 -27.20 9.15
CA ILE A 3 23.44 -25.98 8.50
C ILE A 3 21.99 -26.22 8.11
N VAL A 4 21.10 -25.41 8.66
CA VAL A 4 19.66 -25.43 8.38
C VAL A 4 19.34 -24.21 7.53
N LEU A 5 19.03 -24.42 6.25
CA LEU A 5 18.47 -23.37 5.41
C LEU A 5 16.97 -23.27 5.72
N PHE A 6 16.55 -22.14 6.26
CA PHE A 6 15.16 -21.87 6.64
C PHE A 6 14.54 -20.91 5.64
N SER A 7 13.62 -21.39 4.80
CA SER A 7 13.01 -20.58 3.75
C SER A 7 11.53 -20.88 3.63
N PHE A 8 10.73 -19.83 3.46
CA PHE A 8 9.31 -19.99 3.15
C PHE A 8 9.08 -20.55 1.74
N GLU A 9 10.03 -20.36 0.81
CA GLU A 9 9.99 -20.95 -0.53
C GLU A 9 11.28 -21.75 -0.79
N CYS A 10 11.15 -23.03 -1.11
CA CYS A 10 12.25 -23.82 -1.68
C CYS A 10 11.73 -24.79 -2.74
N GLY A 11 11.80 -24.36 -3.99
CA GLY A 11 11.45 -25.14 -5.18
C GLY A 11 12.58 -25.28 -6.19
N GLY A 12 13.82 -24.88 -5.86
CA GLY A 12 14.93 -24.91 -6.83
C GLY A 12 15.30 -26.31 -7.35
N TYR A 13 14.84 -27.38 -6.69
CA TYR A 13 15.00 -28.77 -7.14
C TYR A 13 13.86 -29.26 -8.05
N ASP A 14 12.75 -28.52 -8.15
CA ASP A 14 11.58 -28.86 -8.95
C ASP A 14 10.94 -27.58 -9.52
N HIS A 15 11.09 -27.38 -10.83
CA HIS A 15 10.62 -26.18 -11.54
C HIS A 15 9.11 -25.91 -11.35
N ARG A 16 8.30 -26.91 -11.00
CA ARG A 16 6.85 -26.74 -10.72
C ARG A 16 6.60 -25.96 -9.43
N LEU A 17 7.56 -25.95 -8.51
CA LEU A 17 7.50 -25.25 -7.22
C LEU A 17 8.21 -23.89 -7.25
N MET A 18 8.93 -23.57 -8.31
CA MET A 18 9.66 -22.31 -8.42
C MET A 18 8.68 -21.13 -8.60
N ARG A 19 8.81 -20.09 -7.77
CA ARG A 19 8.02 -18.85 -7.84
C ARG A 19 8.88 -17.60 -8.01
N GLY A 20 10.14 -17.63 -7.55
CA GLY A 20 11.07 -16.52 -7.73
C GLY A 20 12.53 -16.91 -7.58
N GLY A 21 13.41 -15.90 -7.51
CA GLY A 21 14.86 -16.08 -7.37
C GLY A 21 15.30 -16.64 -6.01
N LEU A 22 14.41 -16.67 -5.01
CA LEU A 22 14.70 -17.24 -3.70
C LEU A 22 14.85 -18.77 -3.76
N SER A 23 14.00 -19.44 -4.54
CA SER A 23 14.08 -20.89 -4.78
C SER A 23 15.46 -21.36 -5.28
N PRO A 24 16.00 -20.83 -6.40
CA PRO A 24 17.33 -21.21 -6.88
C PRO A 24 18.44 -20.74 -5.93
N LEU A 25 18.29 -19.61 -5.23
CA LEU A 25 19.26 -19.16 -4.22
C LEU A 25 19.42 -20.20 -3.09
N VAL A 26 18.32 -20.57 -2.45
CA VAL A 26 18.31 -21.52 -1.32
C VAL A 26 18.81 -22.88 -1.78
N TRP A 27 18.31 -23.38 -2.92
CA TRP A 27 18.65 -24.71 -3.39
C TRP A 27 20.13 -24.85 -3.78
N ASN A 28 20.68 -23.89 -4.54
CA ASN A 28 22.07 -23.99 -4.95
C ASN A 28 23.04 -23.79 -3.77
N LEU A 29 22.73 -22.91 -2.81
CA LEU A 29 23.51 -22.82 -1.57
C LEU A 29 23.47 -24.12 -0.77
N ALA A 30 22.32 -24.77 -0.66
CA ALA A 30 22.22 -26.05 0.03
C ALA A 30 23.13 -27.12 -0.60
N ARG A 31 23.15 -27.20 -1.94
CA ARG A 31 24.02 -28.11 -2.69
C ARG A 31 25.49 -27.82 -2.46
N GLU A 32 25.88 -26.54 -2.46
CA GLU A 32 27.28 -26.14 -2.24
C GLU A 32 27.75 -26.36 -0.80
N TYR A 33 26.89 -26.12 0.19
CA TYR A 33 27.21 -26.45 1.57
C TYR A 33 27.38 -27.97 1.76
N ALA A 34 26.54 -28.77 1.10
CA ALA A 34 26.64 -30.22 1.14
C ALA A 34 27.88 -30.73 0.41
N SER A 35 28.23 -30.14 -0.75
CA SER A 35 29.44 -30.48 -1.51
C SER A 35 30.72 -30.15 -0.74
N ALA A 36 30.69 -29.09 0.08
CA ALA A 36 31.75 -28.74 1.03
C ALA A 36 31.82 -29.65 2.28
N GLY A 37 30.96 -30.67 2.39
CA GLY A 37 31.02 -31.69 3.45
C GLY A 37 30.23 -31.34 4.71
N HIS A 38 29.34 -30.35 4.67
CA HIS A 38 28.47 -30.01 5.78
C HIS A 38 27.20 -30.87 5.79
N ARG A 39 26.60 -31.06 6.97
CA ARG A 39 25.28 -31.68 7.09
C ARG A 39 24.23 -30.60 6.87
N VAL A 40 23.50 -30.71 5.76
CA VAL A 40 22.59 -29.66 5.29
C VAL A 40 21.15 -30.13 5.33
N SER A 41 20.31 -29.31 5.96
CA SER A 41 18.87 -29.47 6.01
C SER A 41 18.22 -28.23 5.39
N VAL A 42 17.17 -28.41 4.58
CA VAL A 42 16.28 -27.31 4.17
C VAL A 42 14.96 -27.48 4.92
N VAL A 43 14.43 -26.42 5.52
CA VAL A 43 13.09 -26.42 6.15
C VAL A 43 12.21 -25.44 5.38
N THR A 44 11.08 -25.93 4.87
CA THR A 44 10.10 -25.16 4.08
C THR A 44 8.69 -25.73 4.31
N PRO A 45 7.61 -24.95 4.13
CA PRO A 45 6.27 -25.53 4.11
C PRO A 45 6.08 -26.44 2.89
N ALA A 46 5.16 -27.41 3.00
CA ALA A 46 4.78 -28.26 1.89
C ALA A 46 3.88 -27.57 0.87
N HIS A 47 3.19 -26.49 1.27
CA HIS A 47 2.31 -25.68 0.42
C HIS A 47 1.24 -26.49 -0.33
N GLY A 48 0.75 -27.58 0.27
CA GLY A 48 -0.26 -28.43 -0.36
C GLY A 48 0.28 -29.28 -1.51
N HIS A 49 1.61 -29.34 -1.71
CA HIS A 49 2.24 -30.07 -2.82
C HIS A 49 2.78 -31.45 -2.45
N LEU A 50 2.45 -31.99 -1.27
CA LEU A 50 2.95 -33.33 -0.87
C LEU A 50 2.58 -34.41 -1.90
N ASP A 51 1.35 -34.40 -2.42
CA ASP A 51 0.92 -35.39 -3.39
C ASP A 51 1.58 -35.21 -4.75
N THR A 52 1.74 -33.96 -5.21
CA THR A 52 2.53 -33.62 -6.41
C THR A 52 3.97 -34.13 -6.28
N LEU A 53 4.61 -33.88 -5.14
CA LEU A 53 5.98 -34.28 -4.88
C LEU A 53 6.14 -35.80 -4.79
N ARG A 54 5.15 -36.52 -4.25
CA ARG A 54 5.16 -38.00 -4.19
C ARG A 54 5.14 -38.67 -5.55
N VAL A 55 4.77 -37.96 -6.63
CA VAL A 55 4.82 -38.49 -7.99
C VAL A 55 6.27 -38.76 -8.42
N ASP A 56 7.17 -37.80 -8.16
CA ASP A 56 8.54 -37.82 -8.70
C ASP A 56 9.61 -38.04 -7.61
N HIS A 57 9.25 -37.89 -6.34
CA HIS A 57 10.16 -37.99 -5.21
C HIS A 57 9.67 -38.98 -4.15
N ARG A 58 10.63 -39.66 -3.51
CA ARG A 58 10.35 -40.45 -2.30
C ARG A 58 10.20 -39.51 -1.11
N VAL A 59 8.95 -39.25 -0.72
CA VAL A 59 8.60 -38.44 0.45
C VAL A 59 8.29 -39.37 1.63
N GLU A 60 9.04 -39.22 2.73
CA GLU A 60 8.87 -39.97 3.98
C GLU A 60 8.21 -39.09 5.04
N GLU A 61 7.13 -39.55 5.67
CA GLU A 61 6.57 -38.90 6.86
C GLU A 61 7.43 -39.24 8.08
N LEU A 62 7.84 -38.22 8.84
CA LEU A 62 8.66 -38.37 10.03
C LEU A 62 7.78 -38.55 11.28
N GLY A 63 8.37 -39.06 12.36
CA GLY A 63 7.69 -39.17 13.67
C GLY A 63 7.46 -37.84 14.40
N TYR A 64 7.44 -36.71 13.68
CA TYR A 64 7.17 -35.39 14.24
C TYR A 64 5.68 -35.07 14.11
N LEU A 65 5.03 -34.86 15.25
CA LEU A 65 3.65 -34.40 15.36
C LEU A 65 3.59 -33.32 16.43
N HIS A 66 3.08 -32.14 16.07
CA HIS A 66 2.83 -31.06 17.00
C HIS A 66 1.38 -30.62 16.92
N ASP A 67 0.61 -30.97 17.96
CA ASP A 67 -0.78 -30.57 18.13
C ASP A 67 -0.87 -29.47 19.18
N HIS A 68 -1.39 -28.30 18.80
CA HIS A 68 -1.62 -27.20 19.72
C HIS A 68 -2.66 -26.22 19.20
N ASP A 69 -3.02 -25.25 20.04
CA ASP A 69 -3.75 -24.07 19.62
C ASP A 69 -2.78 -22.91 19.39
N PHE A 70 -2.57 -22.52 18.13
CA PHE A 70 -1.63 -21.47 17.74
C PHE A 70 -2.17 -20.10 18.17
N PRO A 71 -1.44 -19.30 18.97
CA PRO A 71 -1.95 -18.04 19.48
C PRO A 71 -1.88 -16.92 18.42
N LEU A 72 -3.05 -16.41 18.03
CA LEU A 72 -3.17 -15.18 17.27
C LEU A 72 -3.63 -14.01 18.14
N VAL A 73 -2.98 -12.86 17.94
CA VAL A 73 -3.36 -11.54 18.44
C VAL A 73 -3.53 -10.63 17.23
N LEU A 74 -4.76 -10.24 16.95
CA LEU A 74 -5.13 -9.50 15.76
C LEU A 74 -5.27 -8.01 16.08
N ASP A 75 -4.69 -7.15 15.24
CA ASP A 75 -4.96 -5.71 15.29
C ASP A 75 -6.44 -5.48 14.95
N ARG A 76 -7.23 -5.08 15.94
CA ARG A 76 -8.69 -4.84 15.80
C ARG A 76 -9.06 -3.78 14.77
N ARG A 77 -8.12 -2.88 14.41
CA ARG A 77 -8.33 -1.87 13.38
C ARG A 77 -8.27 -2.49 11.98
N THR A 78 -7.44 -3.51 11.80
CA THR A 78 -7.26 -4.22 10.53
C THR A 78 -8.21 -5.41 10.42
N TRP A 79 -8.42 -6.16 11.50
CA TRP A 79 -9.22 -7.38 11.58
C TRP A 79 -10.49 -7.17 12.39
N SER A 80 -11.31 -6.18 12.02
CA SER A 80 -12.50 -5.77 12.78
C SER A 80 -13.54 -6.88 12.98
N ASP A 81 -13.59 -7.83 12.04
CA ASP A 81 -14.58 -8.92 12.01
C ASP A 81 -14.11 -10.16 12.80
N HIS A 82 -12.91 -10.12 13.38
CA HIS A 82 -12.34 -11.21 14.17
C HIS A 82 -12.12 -10.78 15.63
N PRO A 83 -12.19 -11.73 16.59
CA PRO A 83 -11.79 -11.44 17.96
C PRO A 83 -10.29 -11.12 18.03
N GLU A 84 -9.93 -10.18 18.91
CA GLU A 84 -8.54 -9.75 19.11
C GLU A 84 -7.61 -10.92 19.47
N HIS A 85 -8.09 -11.83 20.33
CA HIS A 85 -7.36 -13.03 20.67
C HIS A 85 -8.10 -14.25 20.14
N MET A 86 -7.40 -15.09 19.38
CA MET A 86 -7.93 -16.37 18.95
C MET A 86 -6.86 -17.44 18.86
N GLY A 87 -7.31 -18.69 18.92
CA GLY A 87 -6.49 -19.85 18.66
C GLY A 87 -6.75 -20.41 17.26
N LEU A 88 -5.69 -20.81 16.56
CA LEU A 88 -5.81 -21.70 15.40
C LEU A 88 -5.44 -23.13 15.82
N PRO A 89 -6.39 -24.08 15.81
CA PRO A 89 -6.06 -25.47 16.08
C PRO A 89 -5.21 -26.02 14.92
N LEU A 90 -3.93 -26.28 15.21
CA LEU A 90 -2.98 -26.80 14.24
C LEU A 90 -2.51 -28.20 14.66
N SER A 91 -2.36 -29.05 13.64
CA SER A 91 -1.72 -30.37 13.73
C SER A 91 -0.63 -30.41 12.68
N THR A 92 0.61 -30.15 13.09
CA THR A 92 1.75 -30.04 12.18
C THR A 92 2.52 -31.35 12.11
N ARG A 93 2.76 -31.80 10.89
CA ARG A 93 3.59 -32.96 10.56
C ARG A 93 4.78 -32.55 9.71
N ALA A 94 5.88 -33.28 9.86
CA ALA A 94 7.06 -33.09 9.04
C ALA A 94 7.26 -34.28 8.10
N HIS A 95 7.62 -33.98 6.87
CA HIS A 95 8.01 -34.96 5.87
C HIS A 95 9.44 -34.68 5.42
N ARG A 96 10.14 -35.70 4.93
CA ARG A 96 11.48 -35.58 4.37
C ARG A 96 11.49 -36.09 2.94
N LEU A 97 12.10 -35.33 2.05
CA LEU A 97 12.60 -35.81 0.77
C LEU A 97 14.10 -35.59 0.70
N ARG A 98 14.81 -36.48 0.00
CA ARG A 98 16.26 -36.37 -0.19
C ARG A 98 16.57 -36.22 -1.66
N VAL A 99 17.16 -35.10 -2.04
CA VAL A 99 17.52 -34.76 -3.42
C VAL A 99 18.96 -34.26 -3.41
N ASP A 100 19.79 -34.75 -4.33
CA ASP A 100 21.20 -34.35 -4.48
C ASP A 100 22.03 -34.34 -3.17
N GLY A 101 21.73 -35.27 -2.26
CA GLY A 101 22.41 -35.39 -0.97
C GLY A 101 21.96 -34.39 0.11
N VAL A 102 21.00 -33.52 -0.19
CA VAL A 102 20.36 -32.56 0.73
C VAL A 102 19.06 -33.16 1.27
N ASP A 103 18.83 -33.07 2.58
CA ASP A 103 17.56 -33.41 3.19
C ASP A 103 16.64 -32.17 3.19
N VAL A 104 15.50 -32.24 2.49
CA VAL A 104 14.48 -31.19 2.47
C VAL A 104 13.31 -31.64 3.35
N TYR A 105 13.03 -30.87 4.37
CA TYR A 105 11.97 -31.08 5.34
C TYR A 105 10.77 -30.19 5.01
N LEU A 106 9.63 -30.84 4.79
CA LEU A 106 8.36 -30.22 4.43
C LEU A 106 7.40 -30.23 5.62
N LEU A 107 7.04 -29.05 6.10
CA LEU A 107 6.04 -28.90 7.15
C LEU A 107 4.64 -28.76 6.56
N SER A 108 3.70 -29.57 7.04
CA SER A 108 2.33 -29.63 6.54
C SER A 108 1.34 -29.58 7.70
N ASN A 109 0.32 -28.75 7.53
CA ASN A 109 -0.86 -28.63 8.38
C ASN A 109 -1.97 -27.91 7.59
N SER A 110 -3.14 -27.77 8.20
CA SER A 110 -4.32 -27.13 7.58
C SER A 110 -4.09 -25.69 7.07
N PHE A 111 -3.03 -25.01 7.53
CA PHE A 111 -2.73 -23.62 7.21
C PHE A 111 -1.54 -23.47 6.25
N LEU A 112 -0.47 -24.23 6.48
CA LEU A 112 0.74 -24.25 5.66
C LEU A 112 0.47 -24.79 4.25
N ASP A 113 -0.59 -25.58 4.10
CA ASP A 113 -1.01 -26.16 2.83
C ASP A 113 -2.02 -25.31 2.04
N LEU A 114 -2.41 -24.15 2.57
CA LEU A 114 -3.23 -23.18 1.83
C LEU A 114 -2.46 -22.58 0.66
N LEU A 115 -3.18 -22.08 -0.36
CA LEU A 115 -2.63 -21.33 -1.50
C LEU A 115 -1.54 -22.08 -2.30
N PRO A 116 -1.75 -23.34 -2.74
CA PRO A 116 -0.73 -24.12 -3.47
C PRO A 116 -0.25 -23.42 -4.76
N ASP A 117 -1.12 -22.65 -5.41
CA ASP A 117 -0.82 -21.96 -6.67
C ASP A 117 -0.04 -20.65 -6.51
N ARG A 118 0.01 -20.05 -5.33
CA ARG A 118 0.66 -18.74 -5.12
C ARG A 118 1.78 -18.79 -4.09
N ILE A 119 1.75 -19.79 -3.19
CA ILE A 119 2.66 -19.98 -2.05
C ILE A 119 2.58 -18.81 -1.05
N TYR A 120 2.77 -17.57 -1.52
CA TYR A 120 2.65 -16.32 -0.78
C TYR A 120 1.18 -15.86 -0.66
N PRO A 121 0.74 -15.44 0.55
CA PRO A 121 -0.53 -14.75 0.70
C PRO A 121 -0.53 -13.40 0.00
N PRO A 122 -1.57 -13.05 -0.78
CA PRO A 122 -1.69 -11.72 -1.36
C PRO A 122 -1.84 -10.64 -0.27
N PRO A 123 -1.29 -9.43 -0.45
CA PRO A 123 -1.49 -8.32 0.49
C PRO A 123 -2.97 -8.00 0.75
N ALA A 124 -3.83 -8.15 -0.26
CA ALA A 124 -5.27 -7.93 -0.16
C ALA A 124 -6.00 -8.89 0.82
N PHE A 125 -5.31 -9.91 1.35
CA PHE A 125 -5.87 -10.81 2.36
C PHE A 125 -5.78 -10.22 3.77
N GLU A 126 -4.90 -9.25 3.99
CA GLU A 126 -4.79 -8.58 5.28
C GLU A 126 -6.14 -7.96 5.69
N GLY A 127 -6.58 -8.27 6.91
CA GLY A 127 -7.87 -7.84 7.44
C GLY A 127 -9.10 -8.60 6.91
N ARG A 128 -8.91 -9.57 6.00
CA ARG A 128 -10.03 -10.26 5.32
C ARG A 128 -9.95 -11.78 5.36
N ASP A 129 -8.76 -12.33 5.21
CA ASP A 129 -8.53 -13.77 5.15
C ASP A 129 -7.32 -14.14 6.02
N LEU A 130 -7.56 -14.97 7.03
CA LEU A 130 -6.54 -15.40 7.98
C LEU A 130 -5.36 -16.10 7.30
N ALA A 131 -5.51 -16.63 6.08
CA ALA A 131 -4.40 -17.18 5.29
C ALA A 131 -3.22 -16.19 5.13
N TYR A 132 -3.45 -14.88 5.33
CA TYR A 132 -2.40 -13.88 5.50
C TYR A 132 -1.33 -14.25 6.54
N PHE A 133 -1.70 -14.90 7.65
CA PHE A 133 -0.79 -15.32 8.71
C PHE A 133 0.02 -16.59 8.41
N LYS A 134 -0.14 -17.19 7.21
CA LYS A 134 0.57 -18.41 6.84
C LYS A 134 2.09 -18.34 7.02
N PRO A 135 2.78 -17.23 6.66
CA PRO A 135 4.19 -17.05 6.98
C PRO A 135 4.51 -17.05 8.48
N LEU A 136 3.68 -16.41 9.31
CA LEU A 136 3.89 -16.38 10.76
C LEU A 136 3.75 -17.78 11.37
N VAL A 137 2.76 -18.55 10.90
CA VAL A 137 2.60 -19.97 11.28
C VAL A 137 3.84 -20.77 10.90
N PHE A 138 4.40 -20.56 9.70
CA PHE A 138 5.63 -21.25 9.29
C PHE A 138 6.82 -20.91 10.19
N GLN A 139 7.00 -19.63 10.55
CA GLN A 139 8.10 -19.23 11.43
C GLN A 139 8.07 -19.99 12.76
N ALA A 140 6.90 -20.06 13.38
CA ALA A 140 6.73 -20.72 14.67
C ALA A 140 6.87 -22.24 14.58
N GLU A 141 6.13 -22.87 13.66
CA GLU A 141 6.16 -24.32 13.50
C GLU A 141 7.54 -24.80 13.01
N GLY A 142 8.18 -23.99 12.16
CA GLY A 142 9.55 -24.18 11.73
C GLY A 142 10.56 -24.11 12.87
N ALA A 143 10.46 -23.12 13.76
CA ALA A 143 11.34 -23.03 14.93
C ALA A 143 11.22 -24.27 15.82
N ARG A 144 9.99 -24.71 16.13
CA ARG A 144 9.74 -25.92 16.93
C ARG A 144 10.27 -27.17 16.25
N PHE A 145 10.12 -27.27 14.93
CA PHE A 145 10.66 -28.38 14.17
C PHE A 145 12.19 -28.40 14.18
N VAL A 146 12.85 -27.24 14.05
CA VAL A 146 14.33 -27.15 14.11
C VAL A 146 14.85 -27.57 15.49
N ASP A 147 14.17 -27.16 16.57
CA ASP A 147 14.52 -27.59 17.93
C ASP A 147 14.39 -29.11 18.11
N TRP A 148 13.34 -29.72 17.54
CA TRP A 148 13.15 -31.18 17.53
C TRP A 148 14.22 -31.89 16.69
N LEU A 149 14.50 -31.39 15.47
CA LEU A 149 15.42 -32.02 14.51
C LEU A 149 16.86 -32.02 15.02
N HIS A 150 17.26 -30.94 15.70
CA HIS A 150 18.61 -30.75 16.21
C HIS A 150 18.64 -30.71 17.75
N ALA A 151 17.82 -31.52 18.40
CA ALA A 151 17.77 -31.59 19.86
C ALA A 151 19.16 -31.92 20.45
N GLY A 152 19.79 -30.92 21.09
CA GLY A 152 21.10 -31.06 21.73
C GLY A 152 22.32 -30.96 20.80
N GLU A 153 22.13 -30.68 19.51
CA GLU A 153 23.24 -30.46 18.55
C GLU A 153 23.33 -29.00 18.13
N PRO A 154 24.54 -28.40 18.03
CA PRO A 154 24.68 -27.05 17.53
C PRO A 154 24.37 -26.98 16.03
N ALA A 155 23.71 -25.91 15.59
CA ALA A 155 23.36 -25.66 14.21
C ALA A 155 23.41 -24.16 13.86
N VAL A 156 23.75 -23.87 12.60
CA VAL A 156 23.51 -22.55 12.00
C VAL A 156 22.16 -22.60 11.33
N VAL A 157 21.26 -21.71 11.70
CA VAL A 157 19.99 -21.47 11.01
C VAL A 157 20.20 -20.30 10.06
N HIS A 158 20.41 -20.61 8.79
CA HIS A 158 20.56 -19.66 7.71
C HIS A 158 19.17 -19.36 7.12
N ALA A 159 18.58 -18.26 7.55
CA ALA A 159 17.22 -17.87 7.21
C ALA A 159 17.21 -16.86 6.06
N PHE A 160 16.18 -16.94 5.21
CA PHE A 160 16.06 -16.14 4.00
C PHE A 160 14.83 -15.24 4.06
N GLU A 161 15.04 -13.97 3.72
CA GLU A 161 14.07 -12.87 3.68
C GLU A 161 13.42 -12.53 5.04
N PRO A 162 13.84 -11.43 5.72
CA PRO A 162 13.43 -11.09 7.08
C PRO A 162 11.92 -11.17 7.36
N PHE A 163 11.08 -10.76 6.41
CA PHE A 163 9.62 -10.83 6.56
C PHE A 163 9.12 -12.25 6.88
N TYR A 164 9.81 -13.29 6.39
CA TYR A 164 9.45 -14.69 6.59
C TYR A 164 10.17 -15.37 7.74
N HIS A 165 10.98 -14.66 8.53
CA HIS A 165 11.75 -15.27 9.63
C HIS A 165 12.11 -14.35 10.81
N TYR A 166 11.53 -13.16 10.90
CA TYR A 166 11.87 -12.16 11.92
C TYR A 166 11.73 -12.65 13.37
N VAL A 167 10.94 -13.70 13.64
CA VAL A 167 10.79 -14.28 14.97
C VAL A 167 12.00 -15.15 15.37
N LEU A 168 12.64 -15.82 14.40
CA LEU A 168 13.69 -16.82 14.67
C LEU A 168 14.88 -16.26 15.48
N PRO A 169 15.47 -15.10 15.13
CA PRO A 169 16.60 -14.55 15.88
C PRO A 169 16.28 -14.17 17.33
N LEU A 170 15.00 -13.90 17.63
CA LEU A 170 14.53 -13.58 18.97
C LEU A 170 14.34 -14.86 19.79
N VAL A 171 13.73 -15.90 19.21
CA VAL A 171 13.53 -17.21 19.85
C VAL A 171 14.85 -17.82 20.30
N TRP A 172 15.87 -17.81 19.44
CA TRP A 172 17.18 -18.38 19.76
C TRP A 172 18.22 -17.37 20.24
N GLY A 173 17.83 -16.12 20.51
CA GLY A 173 18.79 -15.06 20.82
C GLY A 173 19.67 -15.34 22.05
N GLY A 174 19.18 -16.14 23.01
CA GLY A 174 19.93 -16.60 24.18
C GLY A 174 20.49 -18.02 24.06
N ASP A 175 20.21 -18.74 22.97
CA ASP A 175 20.59 -20.14 22.80
C ASP A 175 22.01 -20.25 22.24
N PRO A 176 22.98 -20.85 22.96
CA PRO A 176 24.33 -21.05 22.44
C PRO A 176 24.42 -22.10 21.31
N LEU A 177 23.42 -22.96 21.15
CA LEU A 177 23.39 -24.04 20.17
C LEU A 177 22.84 -23.61 18.81
N ARG A 178 21.98 -22.58 18.75
CA ARG A 178 21.40 -22.10 17.50
C ARG A 178 21.96 -20.74 17.17
N ARG A 179 22.70 -20.67 16.06
CA ARG A 179 23.26 -19.43 15.51
C ARG A 179 22.44 -19.00 14.31
N THR A 180 21.90 -17.80 14.32
CA THR A 180 20.98 -17.30 13.31
C THR A 180 21.67 -16.37 12.33
N VAL A 181 21.46 -16.62 11.04
CA VAL A 181 21.91 -15.74 9.96
C VAL A 181 20.70 -15.28 9.18
N SER A 182 20.46 -13.97 9.13
CA SER A 182 19.31 -13.38 8.43
C SER A 182 19.77 -12.84 7.08
N THR A 183 19.27 -13.42 5.98
CA THR A 183 19.62 -12.98 4.62
C THR A 183 18.55 -12.06 4.06
N VAL A 184 18.91 -10.83 3.73
CA VAL A 184 18.06 -9.89 2.98
C VAL A 184 18.13 -10.27 1.49
N ALA A 185 17.15 -11.02 1.02
CA ALA A 185 17.16 -11.59 -0.33
C ALA A 185 16.36 -10.75 -1.34
N ALA A 186 15.35 -10.02 -0.87
CA ALA A 186 14.61 -9.03 -1.63
C ALA A 186 14.62 -7.69 -0.91
N ASN A 187 14.34 -6.62 -1.66
CA ASN A 187 14.34 -5.28 -1.11
C ASN A 187 12.89 -4.89 -0.79
N ALA A 188 12.48 -5.21 0.44
CA ALA A 188 11.20 -4.80 1.01
C ALA A 188 11.27 -3.37 1.59
N PRO A 189 10.12 -2.73 1.85
CA PRO A 189 10.09 -1.45 2.56
C PRO A 189 10.89 -1.53 3.87
N VAL A 190 11.80 -0.58 4.08
CA VAL A 190 12.65 -0.57 5.29
C VAL A 190 11.83 -0.33 6.57
N THR A 191 10.63 0.24 6.42
CA THR A 191 9.67 0.48 7.49
C THR A 191 8.57 -0.58 7.58
N GLN A 192 8.68 -1.67 6.81
CA GLN A 192 7.74 -2.77 6.90
C GLN A 192 7.66 -3.28 8.34
N SER A 193 6.45 -3.38 8.86
CA SER A 193 6.20 -3.62 10.28
C SER A 193 5.11 -4.65 10.50
N VAL A 194 5.13 -5.24 11.69
CA VAL A 194 4.16 -6.24 12.13
C VAL A 194 3.57 -5.83 13.48
N HIS A 195 2.35 -6.29 13.73
CA HIS A 195 1.65 -5.99 14.98
C HIS A 195 2.42 -6.50 16.19
N ARG A 196 2.89 -5.60 17.06
CA ARG A 196 3.78 -5.92 18.18
C ARG A 196 3.17 -6.90 19.19
N PRO A 197 1.90 -6.75 19.62
CA PRO A 197 1.26 -7.72 20.52
C PRO A 197 1.27 -9.17 19.99
N GLN A 198 1.18 -9.37 18.67
CA GLN A 198 1.30 -10.70 18.07
C GLN A 198 2.72 -11.26 18.21
N VAL A 199 3.74 -10.43 18.01
CA VAL A 199 5.15 -10.84 18.15
C VAL A 199 5.44 -11.21 19.61
N GLU A 200 5.06 -10.36 20.55
CA GLU A 200 5.22 -10.59 22.00
C GLU A 200 4.53 -11.89 22.42
N ARG A 201 3.27 -12.08 22.03
CA ARG A 201 2.51 -13.28 22.37
C ARG A 201 3.15 -14.55 21.81
N LEU A 202 3.71 -14.49 20.61
CA LEU A 202 4.41 -15.62 20.02
C LEU A 202 5.71 -15.93 20.77
N LEU A 203 6.50 -14.92 21.11
CA LEU A 203 7.74 -15.06 21.88
C LEU A 203 7.49 -15.67 23.27
N GLU A 204 6.42 -15.25 23.95
CA GLU A 204 5.98 -15.86 25.21
C GLU A 204 5.74 -17.37 25.07
N SER A 205 5.18 -17.81 23.93
CA SER A 205 4.96 -19.24 23.66
C SER A 205 6.26 -20.05 23.50
N PHE A 206 7.38 -19.37 23.25
CA PHE A 206 8.74 -19.92 23.26
C PHE A 206 9.48 -19.67 24.59
N GLY A 207 8.82 -19.09 25.59
CA GLY A 207 9.43 -18.75 26.88
C GLY A 207 10.35 -17.53 26.84
N VAL A 208 10.30 -16.73 25.78
CA VAL A 208 11.07 -15.49 25.64
C VAL A 208 10.24 -14.32 26.16
N THR A 209 10.73 -13.66 27.23
CA THR A 209 10.04 -12.52 27.86
C THR A 209 11.04 -11.40 28.19
N GLY A 210 10.53 -10.17 28.40
CA GLY A 210 11.34 -9.03 28.85
C GLY A 210 12.21 -8.38 27.77
N LEU A 211 11.91 -8.60 26.48
CA LEU A 211 12.53 -7.85 25.39
C LEU A 211 11.83 -6.50 25.23
N ASP A 212 12.61 -5.42 25.19
CA ASP A 212 12.12 -4.08 24.86
C ASP A 212 12.11 -3.91 23.34
N LEU A 213 10.99 -4.27 22.72
CA LEU A 213 10.81 -4.13 21.27
C LEU A 213 10.57 -2.67 20.87
N GLU A 214 10.11 -1.81 21.79
CA GLU A 214 9.89 -0.38 21.52
C GLU A 214 11.20 0.37 21.34
N ALA A 215 12.28 -0.06 22.00
CA ALA A 215 13.60 0.54 21.82
C ALA A 215 14.09 0.50 20.36
N LEU A 216 13.61 -0.45 19.54
CA LEU A 216 13.99 -0.57 18.14
C LEU A 216 13.21 0.37 17.21
N GLU A 217 12.26 1.12 17.76
CA GLU A 217 11.40 2.02 17.01
C GLU A 217 11.90 3.49 17.07
N PRO A 218 12.00 4.20 15.92
CA PRO A 218 12.23 5.65 15.90
C PRO A 218 11.08 6.40 16.58
N ALA A 219 11.43 7.54 17.18
CA ALA A 219 10.44 8.51 17.63
C ALA A 219 9.64 9.07 16.42
N PRO A 220 8.31 9.25 16.56
CA PRO A 220 7.49 9.80 15.49
C PRO A 220 7.90 11.24 15.14
N ALA A 221 7.82 11.60 13.85
CA ALA A 221 8.07 12.96 13.41
C ALA A 221 7.02 13.93 13.98
N VAL A 222 7.43 15.17 14.29
CA VAL A 222 6.50 16.19 14.77
C VAL A 222 5.54 16.57 13.64
N PRO A 223 4.20 16.52 13.83
CA PRO A 223 3.24 16.90 12.81
C PRO A 223 3.51 18.29 12.21
N GLY A 224 3.52 18.37 10.89
CA GLY A 224 3.84 19.56 10.10
C GLY A 224 5.34 19.82 9.90
N SER A 225 6.24 19.12 10.58
CA SER A 225 7.68 19.28 10.34
C SER A 225 8.07 18.87 8.91
N PRO A 226 9.20 19.37 8.36
CA PRO A 226 9.72 18.88 7.08
C PRO A 226 9.87 17.36 7.05
N ASP A 227 10.27 16.75 8.16
CA ASP A 227 10.43 15.30 8.30
C ASP A 227 9.09 14.55 8.18
N ASP A 228 8.05 15.04 8.84
CA ASP A 228 6.69 14.50 8.77
C ASP A 228 6.09 14.65 7.35
N ILE A 229 6.39 15.75 6.65
CA ILE A 229 5.99 15.93 5.25
C ILE A 229 6.74 14.94 4.34
N VAL A 230 8.04 14.78 4.53
CA VAL A 230 8.85 13.82 3.75
C VAL A 230 8.35 12.39 3.99
N GLU A 231 8.20 11.96 5.25
CA GLU A 231 7.68 10.63 5.60
C GLU A 231 6.34 10.33 4.93
N ARG A 232 5.35 11.22 5.06
CA ARG A 232 4.07 11.03 4.36
C ARG A 232 4.23 11.02 2.84
N THR A 233 5.13 11.83 2.28
CA THR A 233 5.39 11.79 0.83
C THR A 233 5.97 10.45 0.39
N LEU A 234 6.82 9.86 1.23
CA LEU A 234 7.38 8.54 0.99
C LEU A 234 6.34 7.43 1.13
N ALA A 235 5.25 7.60 1.89
CA ALA A 235 4.14 6.64 1.96
C ALA A 235 3.45 6.39 0.62
N GLY A 236 3.58 7.30 -0.35
CA GLY A 236 3.17 7.07 -1.74
C GLY A 236 4.13 6.18 -2.54
N THR A 237 5.17 5.63 -1.94
CA THR A 237 6.20 4.81 -2.60
C THR A 237 6.18 3.37 -2.12
N ARG A 238 6.66 2.45 -2.96
CA ARG A 238 6.74 1.01 -2.64
C ARG A 238 7.85 0.63 -1.64
N MET A 239 8.60 1.60 -1.11
CA MET A 239 9.73 1.39 -0.19
C MET A 239 9.48 1.94 1.21
N HIS A 240 8.28 2.46 1.47
CA HIS A 240 7.82 2.91 2.78
C HIS A 240 6.41 2.41 3.03
N GLU A 241 6.21 1.81 4.19
CA GLU A 241 4.90 1.54 4.76
C GLU A 241 4.73 2.42 6.01
N GLY A 242 3.56 3.05 6.12
CA GLY A 242 3.19 3.84 7.28
C GLY A 242 3.10 2.94 8.52
N ARG A 243 3.73 3.37 9.62
CA ARG A 243 3.80 2.58 10.85
C ARG A 243 2.81 3.08 11.89
N ARG A 244 2.24 2.16 12.66
CA ARG A 244 1.38 2.43 13.81
C ARG A 244 2.17 2.30 15.13
N ASP A 245 1.71 2.96 16.19
CA ASP A 245 2.38 2.98 17.49
C ASP A 245 2.50 1.61 18.16
N ASP A 246 1.63 0.66 17.79
CA ASP A 246 1.56 -0.71 18.27
C ASP A 246 2.20 -1.73 17.30
N HIS A 247 3.03 -1.26 16.37
CA HIS A 247 3.75 -2.09 15.41
C HIS A 247 5.27 -1.98 15.60
N VAL A 248 5.97 -3.04 15.21
CA VAL A 248 7.44 -3.12 15.26
C VAL A 248 8.00 -3.48 13.89
N ALA A 249 9.08 -2.81 13.51
CA ALA A 249 9.67 -2.96 12.19
C ALA A 249 10.54 -4.22 12.06
N ILE A 250 10.34 -4.95 10.96
CA ILE A 250 10.85 -6.32 10.74
C ILE A 250 12.37 -6.35 10.59
N LEU A 251 12.92 -5.45 9.77
CA LEU A 251 14.36 -5.41 9.53
C LEU A 251 15.13 -5.03 10.81
N PRO A 252 14.75 -3.99 11.59
CA PRO A 252 15.35 -3.74 12.90
C PRO A 252 15.31 -4.96 13.83
N LEU A 253 14.15 -5.65 13.95
CA LEU A 253 14.03 -6.87 14.76
C LEU A 253 15.06 -7.93 14.33
N SER A 254 15.11 -8.23 13.04
CA SER A 254 16.01 -9.26 12.51
C SER A 254 17.47 -8.85 12.67
N ALA A 255 17.84 -7.62 12.32
CA ALA A 255 19.20 -7.11 12.38
C ALA A 255 19.72 -6.92 13.82
N ALA A 256 18.87 -6.52 14.77
CA ALA A 256 19.25 -6.40 16.17
C ALA A 256 19.56 -7.76 16.79
N HIS A 257 18.86 -8.81 16.35
CA HIS A 257 18.86 -10.08 17.04
C HIS A 257 19.62 -11.22 16.31
N ALA A 258 19.80 -11.18 15.00
CA ALA A 258 20.56 -12.21 14.27
C ALA A 258 22.06 -12.20 14.61
N ASP A 259 22.74 -13.34 14.58
CA ASP A 259 24.19 -13.37 14.79
C ASP A 259 24.92 -12.70 13.61
N LEU A 260 24.46 -12.95 12.37
CA LEU A 260 24.92 -12.27 11.14
C LEU A 260 23.74 -11.79 10.30
N VAL A 261 23.96 -10.69 9.56
CA VAL A 261 23.05 -10.20 8.52
C VAL A 261 23.74 -10.34 7.18
N ASP A 262 23.12 -11.03 6.23
CA ASP A 262 23.68 -11.36 4.93
C ASP A 262 22.94 -10.67 3.79
N PHE A 263 23.68 -10.25 2.77
CA PHE A 263 23.16 -9.58 1.57
C PHE A 263 23.57 -10.34 0.30
N VAL A 264 22.71 -10.29 -0.72
CA VAL A 264 22.93 -11.00 -2.00
C VAL A 264 23.78 -10.22 -3.00
N SER A 265 24.19 -8.99 -2.68
CA SER A 265 25.24 -8.26 -3.38
C SER A 265 25.88 -7.18 -2.49
N PRO A 266 27.14 -6.78 -2.73
CA PRO A 266 27.76 -5.66 -2.01
C PRO A 266 26.98 -4.35 -2.15
N GLY A 267 26.44 -4.09 -3.35
CA GLY A 267 25.63 -2.91 -3.60
C GLY A 267 24.30 -2.92 -2.84
N GLN A 268 23.71 -4.09 -2.59
CA GLN A 268 22.54 -4.22 -1.72
C GLN A 268 22.89 -3.92 -0.26
N ARG A 269 24.05 -4.40 0.25
CA ARG A 269 24.52 -4.01 1.59
C ARG A 269 24.74 -2.50 1.70
N GLU A 270 25.40 -1.90 0.72
CA GLU A 270 25.62 -0.44 0.67
C GLU A 270 24.29 0.31 0.68
N TRP A 271 23.33 -0.13 -0.15
CA TRP A 271 21.98 0.40 -0.15
C TRP A 271 21.31 0.34 1.22
N PHE A 272 21.29 -0.82 1.88
CA PHE A 272 20.66 -0.99 3.20
C PHE A 272 21.45 -0.37 4.36
N THR A 273 22.64 0.18 4.13
CA THR A 273 23.44 0.86 5.16
C THR A 273 23.44 2.38 5.00
N SER A 274 23.06 2.92 3.85
CA SER A 274 23.06 4.37 3.59
C SER A 274 21.76 4.93 3.03
N PHE A 275 21.06 4.19 2.17
CA PHE A 275 20.01 4.70 1.27
C PHE A 275 20.47 5.92 0.44
N GLU A 276 21.78 6.03 0.19
CA GLU A 276 22.41 7.23 -0.37
C GLU A 276 21.90 7.59 -1.77
N GLY A 277 21.61 8.88 -1.95
CA GLY A 277 21.13 9.43 -3.22
C GLY A 277 19.69 9.03 -3.53
N SER A 278 18.91 8.70 -2.50
CA SER A 278 17.50 8.34 -2.60
C SER A 278 16.61 9.27 -1.77
N PRO A 279 15.30 9.31 -2.01
CA PRO A 279 14.40 10.14 -1.23
C PRO A 279 14.20 9.55 0.17
N PHE A 280 14.60 8.31 0.43
CA PHE A 280 14.50 7.70 1.75
C PHE A 280 15.68 8.04 2.64
N GLU A 281 16.78 8.58 2.11
CA GLU A 281 18.02 8.82 2.86
C GLU A 281 17.81 9.59 4.19
N PRO A 282 17.04 10.70 4.23
CA PRO A 282 16.84 11.45 5.48
C PRO A 282 15.97 10.68 6.50
N LEU A 283 15.01 9.90 6.03
CA LEU A 283 14.22 9.00 6.87
C LEU A 283 15.11 7.90 7.43
N PHE A 284 15.82 7.19 6.56
CA PHE A 284 16.66 6.06 6.90
C PHE A 284 17.71 6.41 7.96
N ARG A 285 18.39 7.55 7.82
CA ARG A 285 19.38 8.03 8.80
C ARG A 285 18.84 8.19 10.23
N ARG A 286 17.53 8.38 10.39
CA ARG A 286 16.86 8.51 11.70
C ARG A 286 16.39 7.16 12.25
N LEU A 287 16.24 6.14 11.41
CA LEU A 287 15.82 4.81 11.85
C LEU A 287 16.93 4.14 12.68
N PRO A 288 16.63 3.50 13.82
CA PRO A 288 17.60 2.77 14.63
C PRO A 288 18.37 1.72 13.82
N VAL A 289 17.70 1.03 12.88
CA VAL A 289 18.34 0.03 12.01
C VAL A 289 19.50 0.58 11.18
N SER A 290 19.46 1.85 10.79
CA SER A 290 20.59 2.49 10.08
C SER A 290 21.85 2.54 10.94
N ARG A 291 21.70 2.74 12.25
CA ARG A 291 22.83 2.67 13.19
C ARG A 291 23.25 1.24 13.43
N LEU A 292 22.30 0.32 13.66
CA LEU A 292 22.57 -1.10 13.88
C LEU A 292 23.44 -1.71 12.77
N LEU A 293 23.13 -1.40 11.50
CA LEU A 293 23.88 -1.94 10.37
C LEU A 293 25.24 -1.25 10.18
N ARG A 294 25.34 0.08 10.43
CA ARG A 294 26.61 0.82 10.25
C ARG A 294 27.62 0.60 11.37
N ASP A 295 27.15 0.46 12.61
CA ASP A 295 28.00 0.38 13.80
C ASP A 295 28.47 -1.06 14.10
N SER A 296 27.98 -2.04 13.34
CA SER A 296 28.38 -3.46 13.44
C SER A 296 28.75 -4.08 12.09
N PRO A 297 29.71 -3.49 11.34
CA PRO A 297 30.10 -3.99 10.02
C PRO A 297 30.64 -5.42 10.05
N GLU A 298 31.18 -5.87 11.17
CA GLU A 298 31.68 -7.23 11.39
C GLU A 298 30.58 -8.31 11.37
N ARG A 299 29.32 -7.91 11.58
CA ARG A 299 28.14 -8.78 11.52
C ARG A 299 27.54 -8.85 10.11
N LEU A 300 28.00 -8.03 9.17
CA LEU A 300 27.48 -7.98 7.81
C LEU A 300 28.26 -8.93 6.89
N LEU A 301 27.54 -9.66 6.05
CA LEU A 301 28.10 -10.48 4.98
C LEU A 301 27.62 -10.00 3.62
N ASP A 302 28.55 -9.99 2.66
CA ASP A 302 28.25 -9.86 1.23
C ASP A 302 28.24 -11.27 0.62
N GLY A 303 27.31 -12.13 1.05
CA GLY A 303 27.26 -13.52 0.62
C GLY A 303 27.07 -13.68 -0.89
N GLY A 304 26.50 -12.67 -1.55
CA GLY A 304 26.39 -12.67 -3.01
C GLY A 304 25.38 -13.70 -3.53
N CYS A 305 25.44 -13.93 -4.84
CA CYS A 305 24.62 -14.88 -5.58
C CYS A 305 25.47 -15.55 -6.69
N GLY A 306 24.87 -16.43 -7.50
CA GLY A 306 25.57 -17.15 -8.56
C GLY A 306 24.72 -17.50 -9.78
N VAL A 307 25.41 -17.89 -10.85
CA VAL A 307 24.84 -18.61 -11.99
C VAL A 307 25.03 -20.10 -11.74
N SER A 308 24.02 -20.93 -12.03
CA SER A 308 24.10 -22.37 -11.80
C SER A 308 25.17 -23.05 -12.66
N ASP A 309 25.79 -24.10 -12.12
CA ASP A 309 26.83 -24.86 -12.82
C ASP A 309 26.33 -25.45 -14.14
N SER A 310 25.05 -25.77 -14.24
CA SER A 310 24.41 -26.24 -15.48
C SER A 310 24.50 -25.19 -16.59
N TRP A 311 24.28 -23.91 -16.31
CA TRP A 311 24.47 -22.83 -17.30
C TRP A 311 25.94 -22.62 -17.62
N LEU A 312 26.80 -22.64 -16.60
CA LEU A 312 28.24 -22.42 -16.78
C LEU A 312 28.90 -23.56 -17.57
N ALA A 313 28.42 -24.79 -17.45
CA ALA A 313 28.96 -25.95 -18.16
C ALA A 313 28.55 -26.02 -19.64
N ARG A 314 27.47 -25.34 -20.04
CA ARG A 314 26.95 -25.37 -21.42
C ARG A 314 27.69 -24.40 -22.33
N ASP A 315 27.82 -24.77 -23.59
CA ASP A 315 28.27 -23.88 -24.67
C ASP A 315 27.07 -23.20 -25.33
N PRO A 316 26.88 -21.88 -25.18
CA PRO A 316 25.81 -21.16 -25.87
C PRO A 316 25.91 -21.27 -27.40
N GLY A 317 27.12 -21.39 -27.95
CA GLY A 317 27.36 -21.53 -29.39
C GLY A 317 26.88 -22.85 -29.99
N ALA A 318 26.60 -23.86 -29.16
CA ALA A 318 26.03 -25.13 -29.59
C ALA A 318 24.51 -25.07 -29.84
N VAL A 319 23.83 -24.00 -29.41
CA VAL A 319 22.39 -23.82 -29.61
C VAL A 319 22.12 -23.32 -31.03
N ASP A 320 21.31 -24.05 -31.80
CA ASP A 320 20.89 -23.63 -33.13
C ASP A 320 19.90 -22.45 -33.05
N ARG A 321 20.42 -21.23 -33.26
CA ARG A 321 19.62 -20.00 -33.31
C ARG A 321 18.47 -20.08 -34.31
N ALA A 322 18.69 -20.67 -35.49
CA ALA A 322 17.67 -20.75 -36.52
C ALA A 322 16.52 -21.66 -36.09
N ASP A 323 16.82 -22.75 -35.39
CA ASP A 323 15.80 -23.66 -34.84
C ASP A 323 14.99 -23.01 -33.72
N VAL A 324 15.66 -22.44 -32.72
CA VAL A 324 14.99 -21.77 -31.60
C VAL A 324 14.10 -20.64 -32.08
N MET A 325 14.62 -19.72 -32.92
CA MET A 325 13.82 -18.58 -33.39
C MET A 325 12.61 -19.02 -34.22
N ARG A 326 12.75 -20.02 -35.09
CA ARG A 326 11.60 -20.58 -35.84
C ARG A 326 10.55 -21.19 -34.91
N SER A 327 10.97 -21.87 -33.84
CA SER A 327 10.05 -22.43 -32.84
C SER A 327 9.25 -21.35 -32.09
N LEU A 328 9.80 -20.14 -32.00
CA LEU A 328 9.18 -18.98 -31.35
C LEU A 328 8.35 -18.11 -32.32
N GLY A 329 8.36 -18.43 -33.62
CA GLY A 329 7.71 -17.62 -34.67
C GLY A 329 8.52 -16.39 -35.10
N LEU A 330 9.83 -16.36 -34.79
CA LEU A 330 10.69 -15.18 -34.97
C LEU A 330 11.75 -15.41 -36.06
N SER A 331 12.27 -14.31 -36.61
CA SER A 331 13.31 -14.36 -37.65
C SER A 331 14.71 -14.52 -37.02
N PRO A 332 15.51 -15.53 -37.40
CA PRO A 332 16.84 -15.71 -36.83
C PRO A 332 17.88 -14.67 -37.26
N ARG A 333 17.57 -13.86 -38.28
CA ARG A 333 18.47 -12.83 -38.82
C ARG A 333 18.43 -11.51 -38.06
N ARG A 334 17.38 -11.30 -37.25
CA ARG A 334 17.17 -10.05 -36.51
C ARG A 334 17.95 -10.07 -35.18
N PRO A 335 18.47 -8.91 -34.72
CA PRO A 335 18.93 -8.77 -33.35
C PRO A 335 17.79 -9.06 -32.38
N THR A 336 18.07 -9.73 -31.28
CA THR A 336 17.06 -10.21 -30.31
C THR A 336 17.30 -9.65 -28.91
N PHE A 337 16.27 -9.03 -28.36
CA PHE A 337 16.21 -8.62 -26.96
C PHE A 337 15.45 -9.66 -26.13
N TYR A 338 16.02 -10.05 -24.99
CA TYR A 338 15.47 -11.05 -24.09
C TYR A 338 15.10 -10.47 -22.73
N HIS A 339 13.94 -10.89 -22.21
CA HIS A 339 13.50 -10.63 -20.85
C HIS A 339 12.85 -11.88 -20.27
N ALA A 340 13.31 -12.32 -19.11
CA ALA A 340 12.65 -13.36 -18.33
C ALA A 340 12.64 -12.98 -16.85
N SER A 341 11.46 -12.93 -16.26
CA SER A 341 11.28 -12.69 -14.82
C SER A 341 9.90 -13.13 -14.35
N ARG A 342 9.67 -13.14 -13.02
CA ARG A 342 8.32 -13.28 -12.46
C ARG A 342 7.43 -12.11 -12.90
N TYR A 343 6.14 -12.38 -13.10
CA TYR A 343 5.17 -11.33 -13.40
C TYR A 343 4.97 -10.42 -12.19
N ALA A 344 5.59 -9.24 -12.24
CA ALA A 344 5.66 -8.26 -11.15
C ALA A 344 5.76 -6.89 -11.81
N VAL A 345 4.65 -6.48 -12.43
CA VAL A 345 4.58 -5.38 -13.40
C VAL A 345 5.30 -4.13 -12.92
N HIS A 346 5.03 -3.81 -11.67
CA HIS A 346 5.46 -2.56 -11.07
C HIS A 346 6.84 -2.66 -10.46
N HIS A 347 7.25 -3.75 -9.78
CA HIS A 347 8.62 -3.84 -9.27
C HIS A 347 9.68 -4.04 -10.38
N LYS A 348 9.31 -4.71 -11.47
CA LYS A 348 10.25 -5.10 -12.55
C LYS A 348 10.29 -4.11 -13.73
N GLY A 349 9.50 -3.04 -13.68
CA GLY A 349 9.40 -2.07 -14.79
C GLY A 349 8.88 -2.68 -16.09
N GLN A 350 8.06 -3.73 -15.99
CA GLN A 350 7.57 -4.49 -17.16
C GLN A 350 6.59 -3.66 -17.98
N LEU A 351 5.87 -2.73 -17.35
CA LEU A 351 4.99 -1.82 -18.05
C LEU A 351 5.77 -0.86 -18.97
N GLU A 352 6.82 -0.22 -18.45
CA GLU A 352 7.69 0.66 -19.25
C GLU A 352 8.46 -0.11 -20.31
N LEU A 353 8.90 -1.34 -20.00
CA LEU A 353 9.46 -2.26 -20.98
C LEU A 353 8.49 -2.45 -22.16
N MET A 354 7.24 -2.83 -21.88
CA MET A 354 6.27 -3.09 -22.94
C MET A 354 5.91 -1.84 -23.74
N HIS A 355 5.87 -0.64 -23.13
CA HIS A 355 5.70 0.62 -23.87
C HIS A 355 6.91 0.92 -24.74
N ALA A 356 8.13 0.69 -24.26
CA ALA A 356 9.35 0.90 -25.02
C ALA A 356 9.45 -0.07 -26.21
N VAL A 357 9.06 -1.34 -26.02
CA VAL A 357 8.94 -2.34 -27.09
C VAL A 357 7.97 -1.85 -28.17
N GLU A 358 6.77 -1.40 -27.79
CA GLU A 358 5.78 -0.87 -28.72
C GLU A 358 6.30 0.36 -29.48
N ASN A 359 7.00 1.28 -28.80
CA ASN A 359 7.59 2.47 -29.42
C ASN A 359 8.66 2.13 -30.44
N VAL A 360 9.52 1.14 -30.15
CA VAL A 360 10.55 0.68 -31.10
C VAL A 360 9.90 0.01 -32.30
N LEU A 361 8.96 -0.91 -32.10
CA LEU A 361 8.32 -1.64 -33.21
C LEU A 361 7.46 -0.76 -34.11
N ALA A 362 6.95 0.36 -33.60
CA ALA A 362 6.29 1.38 -34.40
C ALA A 362 7.24 2.10 -35.38
N GLN A 363 8.56 2.06 -35.14
CA GLN A 363 9.58 2.77 -35.92
C GLN A 363 10.52 1.83 -36.70
N ASP A 364 10.91 0.71 -36.10
CA ASP A 364 11.84 -0.28 -36.65
C ASP A 364 11.31 -1.70 -36.35
N GLN A 365 10.93 -2.42 -37.40
CA GLN A 365 10.45 -3.81 -37.31
C GLN A 365 11.54 -4.85 -37.60
N ASP A 366 12.80 -4.45 -37.71
CA ASP A 366 13.94 -5.36 -37.92
C ASP A 366 14.62 -5.76 -36.60
N VAL A 367 13.80 -6.20 -35.64
CA VAL A 367 14.21 -6.58 -34.27
C VAL A 367 13.27 -7.65 -33.72
N ASN A 368 13.78 -8.55 -32.87
CA ASN A 368 12.99 -9.51 -32.12
C ASN A 368 12.96 -9.19 -30.62
N PHE A 369 11.87 -9.54 -29.97
CA PHE A 369 11.70 -9.53 -28.52
C PHE A 369 11.21 -10.90 -28.03
N VAL A 370 11.96 -11.52 -27.13
CA VAL A 370 11.58 -12.76 -26.43
C VAL A 370 11.31 -12.39 -24.98
N ILE A 371 10.02 -12.39 -24.60
CA ILE A 371 9.54 -11.89 -23.31
C ILE A 371 8.82 -13.02 -22.58
N ARG A 372 9.31 -13.36 -21.39
CA ARG A 372 8.73 -14.39 -20.52
C ARG A 372 8.37 -13.81 -19.17
N PHE A 373 7.12 -13.99 -18.76
CA PHE A 373 6.64 -13.61 -17.43
C PHE A 373 6.14 -14.86 -16.70
N SER A 374 6.86 -15.35 -15.70
CA SER A 374 6.36 -16.51 -14.95
C SER A 374 5.22 -16.07 -14.02
N THR A 375 4.03 -16.61 -14.26
CA THR A 375 2.88 -16.51 -13.34
C THR A 375 2.81 -17.82 -12.54
N GLY A 376 2.70 -17.76 -11.22
CA GLY A 376 2.96 -18.91 -10.32
C GLY A 376 2.08 -20.16 -10.47
N SER A 377 1.20 -20.27 -11.47
CA SER A 377 0.32 -21.43 -11.67
C SER A 377 0.26 -21.86 -13.13
N ALA A 378 0.49 -23.15 -13.38
CA ALA A 378 0.26 -23.79 -14.68
C ALA A 378 -1.23 -23.78 -15.10
N ALA A 379 -2.17 -23.60 -14.15
CA ALA A 379 -3.60 -23.57 -14.43
C ALA A 379 -4.07 -22.26 -15.11
N ARG A 380 -3.20 -21.24 -15.21
CA ARG A 380 -3.51 -19.94 -15.84
C ARG A 380 -3.25 -19.89 -17.34
N SER A 381 -2.81 -20.99 -17.97
CA SER A 381 -2.41 -21.01 -19.38
C SER A 381 -3.53 -20.71 -20.39
N ALA A 382 -4.77 -20.52 -19.94
CA ALA A 382 -5.93 -20.27 -20.80
C ALA A 382 -6.25 -18.77 -21.02
N GLU A 383 -5.82 -17.85 -20.14
CA GLU A 383 -6.10 -16.41 -20.26
C GLU A 383 -4.83 -15.56 -20.03
N PRO A 384 -4.60 -14.49 -20.82
CA PRO A 384 -3.44 -13.63 -20.65
C PRO A 384 -3.50 -12.90 -19.31
N ALA A 385 -2.40 -12.94 -18.55
CA ALA A 385 -2.32 -12.26 -17.25
C ALA A 385 -2.34 -10.72 -17.36
N ASN A 386 -2.08 -10.18 -18.55
CA ASN A 386 -2.22 -8.76 -18.87
C ASN A 386 -2.73 -8.59 -20.31
N ALA A 387 -3.91 -8.01 -20.47
CA ALA A 387 -4.53 -7.84 -21.79
C ALA A 387 -3.76 -6.84 -22.67
N ARG A 388 -3.15 -5.81 -22.08
CA ARG A 388 -2.36 -4.83 -22.81
C ARG A 388 -1.08 -5.45 -23.36
N PHE A 389 -0.38 -6.27 -22.57
CA PHE A 389 0.86 -6.92 -23.02
C PHE A 389 0.57 -7.89 -24.16
N GLN A 390 -0.52 -8.66 -24.04
CA GLN A 390 -0.98 -9.53 -25.11
C GLN A 390 -1.32 -8.74 -26.39
N SER A 391 -1.99 -7.58 -26.26
CA SER A 391 -2.31 -6.73 -27.42
C SER A 391 -1.08 -6.24 -28.19
N VAL A 392 0.05 -5.99 -27.51
CA VAL A 392 1.31 -5.63 -28.17
C VAL A 392 1.86 -6.83 -28.96
N ALA A 393 1.87 -8.02 -28.36
CA ALA A 393 2.34 -9.24 -29.03
C ALA A 393 1.48 -9.59 -30.26
N ASP A 394 0.15 -9.49 -30.13
CA ASP A 394 -0.81 -9.77 -31.20
C ASP A 394 -0.67 -8.80 -32.38
N ARG A 395 -0.24 -7.55 -32.12
CA ARG A 395 -0.01 -6.54 -33.17
C ARG A 395 1.30 -6.78 -33.93
N TYR A 396 2.28 -7.39 -33.29
CA TYR A 396 3.61 -7.62 -33.84
C TYR A 396 4.05 -9.10 -33.72
N PRO A 397 3.27 -10.05 -34.27
CA PRO A 397 3.49 -11.49 -34.04
C PRO A 397 4.81 -12.01 -34.63
N ASP A 398 5.35 -11.36 -35.67
CA ASP A 398 6.63 -11.71 -36.29
C ASP A 398 7.85 -11.13 -35.55
N ASN A 399 7.62 -10.35 -34.48
CA ASN A 399 8.65 -9.64 -33.74
C ASN A 399 8.64 -9.95 -32.24
N VAL A 400 7.48 -10.29 -31.66
CA VAL A 400 7.34 -10.47 -30.21
C VAL A 400 6.86 -11.88 -29.90
N HIS A 401 7.69 -12.64 -29.19
CA HIS A 401 7.27 -13.85 -28.50
C HIS A 401 6.98 -13.52 -27.04
N LEU A 402 5.71 -13.58 -26.63
CA LEU A 402 5.25 -13.36 -25.26
C LEU A 402 4.66 -14.66 -24.69
N THR A 403 5.08 -15.06 -23.50
CA THR A 403 4.56 -16.24 -22.80
C THR A 403 4.55 -16.05 -21.29
N TRP A 404 3.57 -16.69 -20.66
CA TRP A 404 3.28 -16.64 -19.24
C TRP A 404 3.69 -17.92 -18.50
N ASP A 405 4.17 -18.91 -19.26
CA ASP A 405 4.36 -20.27 -18.80
C ASP A 405 5.66 -20.44 -18.02
N LEU A 406 5.58 -21.25 -16.97
CA LEU A 406 6.76 -21.77 -16.29
C LEU A 406 7.66 -22.49 -17.30
N ALA A 407 8.97 -22.32 -17.13
CA ALA A 407 9.97 -22.91 -17.98
C ALA A 407 10.99 -23.65 -17.11
N ASP A 408 11.43 -24.80 -17.57
CA ASP A 408 12.61 -25.45 -17.02
C ASP A 408 13.89 -24.68 -17.42
N GLU A 409 14.99 -25.07 -16.77
CA GLU A 409 16.29 -24.45 -16.98
C GLU A 409 16.79 -24.61 -18.44
N ASP A 410 16.44 -25.71 -19.12
CA ASP A 410 16.85 -26.00 -20.49
C ASP A 410 16.19 -25.06 -21.50
N LEU A 411 14.90 -24.79 -21.34
CA LEU A 411 14.17 -23.84 -22.17
C LEU A 411 14.67 -22.41 -21.93
N LEU A 412 14.87 -22.01 -20.67
CA LEU A 412 15.43 -20.69 -20.33
C LEU A 412 16.83 -20.50 -20.93
N PHE A 413 17.70 -21.50 -20.81
CA PHE A 413 19.05 -21.48 -21.39
C PHE A 413 18.99 -21.31 -22.91
N ARG A 414 18.18 -22.10 -23.61
CA ARG A 414 18.08 -22.03 -25.08
C ARG A 414 17.60 -20.66 -25.56
N HIS A 415 16.63 -20.04 -24.89
CA HIS A 415 16.16 -18.71 -25.24
C HIS A 415 17.20 -17.62 -24.96
N ALA A 416 17.88 -17.69 -23.83
CA ALA A 416 18.95 -16.76 -23.48
C ALA A 416 20.18 -16.91 -24.39
N ALA A 417 20.54 -18.14 -24.79
CA ALA A 417 21.68 -18.44 -25.65
C ALA A 417 21.57 -17.82 -27.05
N VAL A 418 20.35 -17.56 -27.51
CA VAL A 418 20.06 -16.98 -28.83
C VAL A 418 19.73 -15.50 -28.74
N ALA A 419 19.89 -14.85 -27.59
CA ALA A 419 19.66 -13.43 -27.41
C ALA A 419 20.94 -12.62 -27.60
N ASP A 420 20.83 -11.46 -28.25
CA ASP A 420 21.94 -10.53 -28.45
C ASP A 420 22.04 -9.55 -27.27
N PHE A 421 20.88 -9.18 -26.71
CA PHE A 421 20.70 -8.25 -25.61
C PHE A 421 19.74 -8.81 -24.56
N CYS A 422 19.91 -8.42 -23.30
CA CYS A 422 18.96 -8.74 -22.25
C CYS A 422 18.52 -7.49 -21.48
N VAL A 423 17.25 -7.41 -21.07
CA VAL A 423 16.65 -6.14 -20.60
C VAL A 423 16.04 -6.31 -19.22
N TYR A 424 16.50 -5.52 -18.24
CA TYR A 424 16.05 -5.58 -16.85
C TYR A 424 15.87 -4.16 -16.27
N PRO A 425 14.75 -3.49 -16.59
CA PRO A 425 14.49 -2.11 -16.16
C PRO A 425 13.82 -2.06 -14.79
N SER A 426 14.30 -2.87 -13.85
CA SER A 426 13.73 -2.97 -12.51
C SER A 426 13.60 -1.61 -11.86
N LYS A 427 12.53 -1.42 -11.07
CA LYS A 427 12.32 -0.17 -10.32
C LYS A 427 13.33 -0.02 -9.20
N TYR A 428 13.46 1.21 -8.73
CA TYR A 428 14.55 1.70 -7.89
C TYR A 428 14.89 0.75 -6.75
N GLU A 429 16.05 0.09 -6.87
CA GLU A 429 16.63 -0.81 -5.86
C GLU A 429 15.60 -1.84 -5.34
N LEU A 430 14.60 -2.26 -6.13
CA LEU A 430 13.59 -3.25 -5.73
C LEU A 430 14.02 -4.68 -6.04
N ASP A 431 15.13 -4.84 -6.76
CA ASP A 431 15.75 -6.12 -7.02
C ASP A 431 16.96 -6.37 -6.12
N GLY A 432 17.20 -7.65 -5.80
CA GLY A 432 18.44 -8.07 -5.17
C GLY A 432 19.53 -8.24 -6.23
N PHE A 433 19.89 -9.49 -6.54
CA PHE A 433 21.00 -9.80 -7.44
C PHE A 433 20.68 -9.83 -8.95
N LEU A 434 19.44 -10.14 -9.35
CA LEU A 434 19.02 -10.46 -10.74
C LEU A 434 19.72 -11.68 -11.37
N ILE A 435 19.40 -12.89 -10.89
CA ILE A 435 19.93 -14.17 -11.43
C ILE A 435 19.68 -14.30 -12.94
N ALA A 436 18.48 -13.97 -13.42
CA ALA A 436 18.13 -14.08 -14.84
C ALA A 436 18.99 -13.17 -15.75
N GLN A 437 19.39 -11.99 -15.26
CA GLN A 437 20.32 -11.12 -15.99
C GLN A 437 21.71 -11.76 -16.05
N ALA A 438 22.20 -12.28 -14.92
CA ALA A 438 23.47 -12.99 -14.88
C ALA A 438 23.49 -14.20 -15.83
N GLU A 439 22.42 -14.98 -15.85
CA GLU A 439 22.23 -16.14 -16.75
C GLU A 439 22.29 -15.74 -18.23
N ALA A 440 21.54 -14.71 -18.63
CA ALA A 440 21.58 -14.21 -20.01
C ALA A 440 22.97 -13.64 -20.39
N MET A 441 23.59 -12.88 -19.48
CA MET A 441 24.94 -12.37 -19.66
C MET A 441 25.96 -13.52 -19.77
N ALA A 442 25.80 -14.62 -19.03
CA ALA A 442 26.68 -15.79 -19.12
C ALA A 442 26.63 -16.49 -20.48
N CYS A 443 25.53 -16.31 -21.23
CA CYS A 443 25.43 -16.70 -22.64
C CYS A 443 26.10 -15.69 -23.60
N GLY A 444 26.30 -14.45 -23.16
CA GLY A 444 26.89 -13.35 -23.94
C GLY A 444 25.89 -12.26 -24.33
N SER A 445 24.67 -12.27 -23.81
CA SER A 445 23.74 -11.14 -23.99
C SER A 445 24.32 -9.87 -23.37
N VAL A 446 24.28 -8.77 -24.12
CA VAL A 446 24.69 -7.44 -23.62
C VAL A 446 23.53 -6.84 -22.79
N PRO A 447 23.72 -6.49 -21.51
CA PRO A 447 22.65 -6.01 -20.65
C PRO A 447 22.22 -4.57 -20.97
N ILE A 448 20.92 -4.32 -20.87
CA ILE A 448 20.29 -3.01 -20.71
C ILE A 448 19.55 -3.04 -19.36
N GLY A 449 20.10 -2.36 -18.36
CA GLY A 449 19.60 -2.43 -16.99
C GLY A 449 19.48 -1.07 -16.31
N SER A 450 18.71 -0.98 -15.24
CA SER A 450 18.66 0.22 -14.41
C SER A 450 20.02 0.47 -13.73
N ALA A 451 20.49 1.72 -13.66
CA ALA A 451 21.72 2.11 -12.97
C ALA A 451 21.54 2.12 -11.44
N GLN A 452 21.53 0.94 -10.83
CA GLN A 452 21.21 0.73 -9.42
C GLN A 452 22.39 0.20 -8.63
N TRP A 453 22.50 0.58 -7.36
CA TRP A 453 23.49 0.05 -6.43
C TRP A 453 23.44 -1.47 -6.38
N VAL A 454 22.25 -2.04 -6.22
CA VAL A 454 22.03 -3.49 -6.09
C VAL A 454 22.48 -4.30 -7.31
N THR A 455 22.66 -3.65 -8.46
CA THR A 455 23.08 -4.25 -9.73
C THR A 455 24.45 -3.77 -10.24
N ASP A 456 25.15 -2.92 -9.47
CA ASP A 456 26.42 -2.30 -9.89
C ASP A 456 27.50 -3.35 -10.21
N HIS A 457 27.43 -4.53 -9.57
CA HIS A 457 28.30 -5.67 -9.84
C HIS A 457 28.27 -6.16 -11.29
N PHE A 458 27.24 -5.83 -12.08
CA PHE A 458 27.20 -6.16 -13.51
C PHE A 458 27.97 -5.20 -14.40
N GLY A 459 28.24 -3.96 -13.97
CA GLY A 459 29.03 -2.98 -14.71
C GLY A 459 28.35 -2.36 -15.94
N HIS A 460 27.04 -2.55 -16.15
CA HIS A 460 26.30 -1.98 -17.30
C HIS A 460 26.09 -0.46 -17.21
N ALA A 461 26.32 0.14 -16.04
CA ALA A 461 26.27 1.59 -15.84
C ALA A 461 27.63 2.28 -16.06
N LEU A 462 28.71 1.52 -16.30
CA LEU A 462 30.04 2.08 -16.49
C LEU A 462 30.21 2.60 -17.92
N PRO A 463 30.95 3.70 -18.13
CA PRO A 463 31.32 4.20 -19.46
C PRO A 463 31.97 3.12 -20.33
N HIS A 464 31.69 3.08 -21.64
CA HIS A 464 32.15 2.01 -22.53
C HIS A 464 33.69 1.87 -22.63
N ASP A 465 34.44 2.91 -22.32
CA ASP A 465 35.90 2.91 -22.24
C ASP A 465 36.44 2.28 -20.95
N ASP A 466 35.62 2.14 -19.89
CA ASP A 466 35.97 1.38 -18.69
C ASP A 466 36.12 -0.11 -19.05
N PRO A 467 37.21 -0.78 -18.65
CA PRO A 467 37.43 -2.19 -18.94
C PRO A 467 36.40 -3.14 -18.31
N ARG A 468 35.64 -2.68 -17.31
CA ARG A 468 34.58 -3.43 -16.62
C ARG A 468 33.19 -3.19 -17.22
N SER A 469 33.05 -2.25 -18.15
CA SER A 469 31.75 -1.94 -18.77
C SER A 469 31.23 -3.11 -19.59
N THR A 470 29.98 -3.50 -19.34
CA THR A 470 29.35 -4.68 -19.95
C THR A 470 28.17 -4.36 -20.87
N GLY A 471 27.57 -3.17 -20.78
CA GLY A 471 26.37 -2.85 -21.54
C GLY A 471 25.89 -1.43 -21.30
N PHE A 472 24.57 -1.27 -21.26
CA PHE A 472 23.92 0.03 -21.21
C PHE A 472 23.08 0.19 -19.95
N ALA A 473 23.02 1.43 -19.47
CA ALA A 473 22.16 1.79 -18.36
C ALA A 473 20.98 2.67 -18.77
N VAL A 474 19.89 2.50 -18.04
CA VAL A 474 18.80 3.47 -17.92
C VAL A 474 18.77 4.05 -16.51
N ARG A 475 18.18 5.22 -16.34
CA ARG A 475 18.03 5.84 -15.01
C ARG A 475 17.22 4.97 -14.05
N ARG A 476 17.41 5.21 -12.76
CA ARG A 476 16.57 4.65 -11.71
C ARG A 476 15.19 5.32 -11.70
N SER A 477 14.14 4.59 -11.33
CA SER A 477 12.77 5.12 -11.27
C SER A 477 11.98 4.54 -10.10
N PHE A 478 11.35 5.43 -9.32
CA PHE A 478 10.42 5.11 -8.23
C PHE A 478 8.94 5.12 -8.65
N ARG A 479 8.66 5.59 -9.87
CA ARG A 479 7.29 5.87 -10.32
C ARG A 479 6.77 4.70 -11.13
N ASP A 480 5.53 4.31 -10.87
CA ASP A 480 4.76 3.50 -11.79
C ASP A 480 4.42 4.35 -13.03
N GLU A 481 4.40 3.73 -14.22
CA GLU A 481 4.19 4.39 -15.52
C GLU A 481 5.15 5.55 -15.83
N ASP A 482 6.45 5.37 -15.57
CA ASP A 482 7.42 6.45 -15.77
C ASP A 482 7.74 6.68 -17.25
N ALA A 483 7.06 7.66 -17.85
CA ALA A 483 7.28 8.06 -19.25
C ALA A 483 8.74 8.42 -19.58
N GLY A 484 9.54 8.90 -18.61
CA GLY A 484 10.95 9.18 -18.88
C GLY A 484 11.81 7.91 -18.87
N LEU A 485 11.48 6.91 -18.04
CA LEU A 485 12.11 5.58 -18.13
C LEU A 485 11.75 4.92 -19.47
N THR A 486 10.48 4.98 -19.89
CA THR A 486 10.05 4.49 -21.21
C THR A 486 10.83 5.15 -22.35
N ARG A 487 11.01 6.48 -22.31
CA ARG A 487 11.80 7.20 -23.33
C ARG A 487 13.26 6.76 -23.34
N GLU A 488 13.88 6.60 -22.16
CA GLU A 488 15.28 6.20 -22.07
C GLU A 488 15.49 4.74 -22.51
N LEU A 489 14.58 3.84 -22.15
CA LEU A 489 14.57 2.46 -22.65
C LEU A 489 14.46 2.42 -24.17
N THR A 490 13.54 3.20 -24.75
CA THR A 490 13.39 3.32 -26.20
C THR A 490 14.71 3.81 -26.83
N ALA A 491 15.34 4.84 -26.24
CA ALA A 491 16.62 5.36 -26.72
C ALA A 491 17.75 4.33 -26.62
N ARG A 492 17.82 3.57 -25.50
CA ARG A 492 18.80 2.51 -25.29
C ARG A 492 18.61 1.33 -26.26
N PHE A 493 17.37 0.99 -26.62
CA PHE A 493 17.12 0.01 -27.67
C PHE A 493 17.66 0.46 -29.02
N HIS A 494 17.40 1.71 -29.43
CA HIS A 494 17.97 2.25 -30.67
C HIS A 494 19.49 2.33 -30.64
N GLU A 495 20.08 2.72 -29.50
CA GLU A 495 21.54 2.75 -29.34
C GLU A 495 22.15 1.35 -29.42
N ALA A 496 21.57 0.37 -28.73
CA ALA A 496 22.00 -1.03 -28.79
C ALA A 496 21.93 -1.59 -30.21
N LEU A 497 20.83 -1.32 -30.94
CA LEU A 497 20.69 -1.69 -32.35
C LEU A 497 21.76 -1.02 -33.24
N ARG A 498 22.05 0.27 -33.01
CA ARG A 498 23.11 0.99 -33.72
C ARG A 498 24.48 0.36 -33.45
N VAL A 499 24.81 0.09 -32.19
CA VAL A 499 26.08 -0.56 -31.80
C VAL A 499 26.20 -1.95 -32.44
N TRP A 500 25.12 -2.74 -32.44
CA TRP A 500 25.12 -4.06 -33.07
C TRP A 500 25.33 -3.99 -34.60
N ARG A 501 24.68 -3.04 -35.28
CA ARG A 501 24.72 -2.90 -36.75
C ARG A 501 25.99 -2.20 -37.26
N GLU A 502 26.47 -1.20 -36.54
CA GLU A 502 27.49 -0.26 -37.04
C GLU A 502 28.83 -0.35 -36.29
N GLU A 503 28.85 -0.87 -35.05
CA GLU A 503 30.04 -0.96 -34.20
C GLU A 503 30.29 -2.41 -33.69
N PRO A 504 30.47 -3.40 -34.58
CA PRO A 504 30.56 -4.81 -34.19
C PRO A 504 31.71 -5.12 -33.21
N ASP A 505 32.83 -4.40 -33.31
CA ASP A 505 33.96 -4.55 -32.38
C ASP A 505 33.59 -4.09 -30.96
N LEU A 506 32.78 -3.03 -30.83
CA LEU A 506 32.30 -2.58 -29.54
C LEU A 506 31.29 -3.57 -28.97
N TYR A 507 30.31 -4.01 -29.78
CA TYR A 507 29.35 -5.03 -29.38
C TYR A 507 30.05 -6.30 -28.87
N GLN A 508 31.01 -6.83 -29.62
CA GLN A 508 31.73 -8.05 -29.25
C GLN A 508 32.49 -7.88 -27.93
N ARG A 509 33.15 -6.73 -27.71
CA ARG A 509 33.81 -6.44 -26.43
C ARG A 509 32.83 -6.39 -25.26
N LEU A 510 31.67 -5.75 -25.43
CA LEU A 510 30.63 -5.70 -24.40
C LEU A 510 30.08 -7.10 -24.09
N SER A 511 29.80 -7.89 -25.13
CA SER A 511 29.33 -9.29 -25.01
C SER A 511 30.34 -10.17 -24.27
N ASP A 512 31.63 -10.10 -24.62
CA ASP A 512 32.67 -10.90 -23.98
C ASP A 512 32.90 -10.48 -22.52
N ARG A 513 32.81 -9.18 -22.22
CA ARG A 513 32.87 -8.68 -20.84
C ARG A 513 31.65 -9.10 -20.04
N ALA A 514 30.44 -8.98 -20.59
CA ALA A 514 29.21 -9.44 -19.95
C ALA A 514 29.31 -10.94 -19.61
N ARG A 515 29.76 -11.77 -20.56
CA ARG A 515 30.02 -13.20 -20.37
C ARG A 515 31.04 -13.46 -19.28
N SER A 516 32.18 -12.77 -19.31
CA SER A 516 33.24 -12.94 -18.32
C SER A 516 32.79 -12.53 -16.92
N THR A 517 32.11 -11.40 -16.78
CA THR A 517 31.60 -10.89 -15.50
C THR A 517 30.58 -11.86 -14.92
N ALA A 518 29.57 -12.26 -15.70
CA ALA A 518 28.52 -13.15 -15.23
C ALA A 518 29.04 -14.53 -14.82
N ARG A 519 29.96 -15.11 -15.60
CA ARG A 519 30.57 -16.42 -15.29
C ARG A 519 31.50 -16.38 -14.07
N SER A 520 31.83 -15.20 -13.55
CA SER A 520 32.56 -15.05 -12.29
C SER A 520 31.67 -15.21 -11.05
N PHE A 521 30.34 -15.08 -11.22
CA PHE A 521 29.36 -15.31 -10.16
C PHE A 521 29.03 -16.80 -10.09
N THR A 522 29.59 -17.48 -9.09
CA THR A 522 29.40 -18.93 -8.90
C THR A 522 28.81 -19.19 -7.54
N TRP A 523 27.97 -20.22 -7.44
CA TRP A 523 27.42 -20.66 -6.17
C TRP A 523 28.52 -21.09 -5.20
N GLY A 524 29.57 -21.77 -5.67
CA GLY A 524 30.73 -22.11 -4.84
C GLY A 524 31.45 -20.90 -4.22
N ARG A 525 31.58 -19.77 -4.94
CA ARG A 525 32.12 -18.52 -4.34
C ARG A 525 31.15 -17.97 -3.29
N SER A 526 29.87 -17.93 -3.63
CA SER A 526 28.81 -17.42 -2.76
C SER A 526 28.67 -18.24 -1.46
N ALA A 527 28.79 -19.56 -1.55
CA ALA A 527 28.77 -20.46 -0.41
C ALA A 527 30.01 -20.30 0.46
N ARG A 528 31.20 -20.13 -0.13
CA ARG A 528 32.45 -19.94 0.62
C ARG A 528 32.40 -18.73 1.55
N VAL A 529 31.94 -17.57 1.05
CA VAL A 529 31.81 -16.34 1.86
C VAL A 529 30.94 -16.59 3.09
N ARG A 530 29.83 -17.30 2.92
CA ARG A 530 28.90 -17.62 4.02
C ARG A 530 29.46 -18.66 4.98
N LEU A 531 30.09 -19.73 4.47
CA LEU A 531 30.74 -20.75 5.29
C LEU A 531 31.86 -20.16 6.15
N ASP A 532 32.66 -19.24 5.60
CA ASP A 532 33.68 -18.50 6.35
C ASP A 532 33.04 -17.64 7.45
N GLY A 533 31.89 -17.01 7.17
CA GLY A 533 31.07 -16.33 8.17
C GLY A 533 30.56 -17.25 9.27
N PHE A 534 30.04 -18.42 8.91
CA PHE A 534 29.49 -19.41 9.84
C PHE A 534 30.56 -19.99 10.75
N ALA A 535 31.77 -20.22 10.24
CA ALA A 535 32.90 -20.70 11.04
C ALA A 535 33.23 -19.72 12.18
N ARG A 536 33.25 -18.41 11.91
CA ARG A 536 33.50 -17.37 12.93
C ARG A 536 32.52 -17.41 14.10
N LEU A 537 31.27 -17.82 13.87
CA LEU A 537 30.25 -17.94 14.92
C LEU A 537 30.60 -19.00 15.98
N PHE A 538 31.31 -20.06 15.59
CA PHE A 538 31.69 -21.15 16.50
C PHE A 538 33.10 -20.98 17.10
N GLU A 539 33.94 -20.15 16.49
CA GLU A 539 35.29 -19.82 16.99
C GLU A 539 35.27 -18.82 18.17
N GLY A 540 34.10 -18.25 18.49
CA GLY A 540 33.87 -17.45 19.69
C GLY A 540 34.12 -15.95 19.56
N ASP A 541 34.39 -15.47 18.34
CA ASP A 541 34.82 -14.08 18.05
C ASP A 541 33.64 -13.10 17.91
N THR A 542 32.41 -13.58 17.71
CA THR A 542 31.19 -12.75 17.56
C THR A 542 30.24 -12.90 18.75
N ARG A 543 30.73 -12.72 19.99
CA ARG A 543 29.82 -12.65 21.14
C ARG A 543 28.93 -11.40 20.99
N ARG A 544 27.62 -11.64 21.05
CA ARG A 544 26.52 -10.65 21.04
C ARG A 544 26.82 -9.52 22.03
N ALA A 545 27.45 -8.44 21.57
CA ALA A 545 27.50 -7.21 22.34
C ALA A 545 26.06 -6.67 22.36
N PRO A 546 25.48 -6.33 23.53
CA PRO A 546 24.21 -5.66 23.56
C PRO A 546 24.38 -4.36 22.79
N VAL A 547 23.70 -4.21 21.65
CA VAL A 547 23.71 -2.94 20.94
C VAL A 547 22.92 -1.98 21.81
N PRO A 548 23.55 -0.94 22.39
CA PRO A 548 22.82 0.03 23.18
C PRO A 548 21.99 0.82 22.18
N VAL A 549 20.68 0.56 22.13
CA VAL A 549 19.75 1.44 21.43
C VAL A 549 19.44 2.60 22.36
N THR A 550 20.47 3.37 22.73
CA THR A 550 20.23 4.64 23.39
C THR A 550 19.76 5.62 22.34
N ALA A 551 18.66 6.31 22.64
CA ALA A 551 18.21 7.49 21.93
C ALA A 551 19.25 8.62 22.10
N SER A 552 20.43 8.49 21.49
CA SER A 552 21.25 9.67 21.24
C SER A 552 20.49 10.53 20.25
N GLU A 553 20.39 11.83 20.56
CA GLU A 553 19.68 12.82 19.75
C GLU A 553 19.93 12.58 18.26
N PRO A 554 18.89 12.57 17.42
CA PRO A 554 19.08 12.48 15.98
C PRO A 554 20.07 13.57 15.57
N PRO A 555 20.96 13.33 14.58
CA PRO A 555 21.67 14.43 13.96
C PRO A 555 20.58 15.39 13.46
N VAL A 556 20.48 16.53 14.15
CA VAL A 556 19.57 17.61 13.77
C VAL A 556 19.94 17.95 12.34
N LEU A 557 19.03 17.71 11.39
CA LEU A 557 19.07 18.43 10.11
C LEU A 557 19.30 19.88 10.50
N PRO A 558 20.40 20.53 10.07
CA PRO A 558 20.74 21.85 10.57
C PRO A 558 19.49 22.70 10.52
N ALA A 559 19.02 23.13 11.69
CA ALA A 559 17.85 23.99 11.76
C ALA A 559 18.12 25.12 10.77
N PRO A 560 17.21 25.41 9.82
CA PRO A 560 17.43 26.53 8.92
C PRO A 560 17.65 27.74 9.81
N THR A 561 18.83 28.34 9.68
CA THR A 561 19.23 29.53 10.41
C THR A 561 18.08 30.51 10.40
N ASP A 562 17.70 30.99 11.59
CA ASP A 562 16.71 32.05 11.77
C ASP A 562 16.99 33.17 10.75
N PRO A 563 15.99 33.80 10.09
CA PRO A 563 16.25 34.79 9.03
C PRO A 563 16.95 36.07 9.51
N GLY A 564 17.33 36.16 10.78
CA GLY A 564 18.10 37.24 11.36
C GLY A 564 19.54 36.82 11.58
N GLU A 565 20.48 37.60 11.02
CA GLU A 565 21.93 37.55 11.28
C GLU A 565 22.76 36.55 10.45
N GLY A 566 22.74 36.75 9.12
CA GLY A 566 23.75 36.22 8.21
C GLY A 566 24.10 37.26 7.13
N THR A 567 25.35 37.72 7.15
CA THR A 567 25.91 38.78 6.31
C THR A 567 25.65 38.59 4.80
N GLY A 568 25.25 39.67 4.13
CA GLY A 568 24.82 39.63 2.73
C GLY A 568 25.89 39.16 1.74
N ARG A 569 25.65 37.99 1.12
CA ARG A 569 25.99 37.68 -0.28
C ARG A 569 25.49 36.34 -0.83
N GLU A 570 24.66 35.58 -0.13
CA GLU A 570 23.91 34.47 -0.76
C GLU A 570 22.65 35.00 -1.45
N ARG A 571 22.70 35.16 -2.78
CA ARG A 571 21.49 35.43 -3.57
C ARG A 571 20.52 34.25 -3.39
N ARG A 572 19.34 34.52 -2.83
CA ARG A 572 18.29 33.56 -2.46
C ARG A 572 18.11 32.45 -3.51
N ARG A 573 18.40 31.19 -3.13
CA ARG A 573 18.23 29.99 -3.99
C ARG A 573 16.77 29.70 -4.35
N PHE A 574 15.82 30.36 -3.69
CA PHE A 574 14.40 30.15 -3.87
C PHE A 574 13.60 31.45 -3.62
N ARG A 575 12.36 31.48 -4.13
CA ARG A 575 11.32 32.45 -3.82
C ARG A 575 10.01 31.70 -3.64
N ALA A 576 9.36 31.87 -2.49
CA ALA A 576 8.01 31.35 -2.23
C ALA A 576 7.09 32.50 -1.85
N GLU A 577 5.96 32.61 -2.54
CA GLU A 577 4.96 33.64 -2.31
C GLU A 577 3.58 32.99 -2.24
N ARG A 578 2.90 33.15 -1.11
CA ARG A 578 1.50 32.73 -0.99
C ARG A 578 0.62 33.76 -1.69
N ARG A 579 -0.18 33.29 -2.65
CA ARG A 579 -1.12 34.10 -3.44
C ARG A 579 -2.48 34.23 -2.71
N PRO A 580 -3.33 35.20 -3.10
CA PRO A 580 -4.64 35.43 -2.47
C PRO A 580 -5.61 34.23 -2.54
N ASP A 581 -5.43 33.35 -3.53
CA ASP A 581 -6.16 32.08 -3.69
C ASP A 581 -5.75 31.01 -2.67
N GLY A 582 -4.76 31.31 -1.82
CA GLY A 582 -4.24 30.40 -0.79
C GLY A 582 -3.12 29.48 -1.27
N LEU A 583 -2.83 29.42 -2.58
CA LEU A 583 -1.76 28.59 -3.14
C LEU A 583 -0.39 29.25 -2.96
N VAL A 584 0.66 28.45 -3.02
CA VAL A 584 2.05 28.89 -2.91
C VAL A 584 2.70 28.84 -4.28
N HIS A 585 3.09 29.99 -4.79
CA HIS A 585 3.94 30.08 -5.97
C HIS A 585 5.40 29.93 -5.56
N VAL A 586 6.11 29.00 -6.19
CA VAL A 586 7.49 28.63 -5.85
C VAL A 586 8.36 28.79 -7.09
N GLU A 587 9.47 29.49 -6.92
CA GLU A 587 10.59 29.51 -7.87
C GLU A 587 11.82 28.96 -7.15
N TYR A 588 12.46 27.94 -7.71
CA TYR A 588 13.61 27.27 -7.11
C TYR A 588 14.76 27.15 -8.11
N ARG A 589 15.97 27.55 -7.72
CA ARG A 589 17.16 27.48 -8.58
C ARG A 589 18.05 26.31 -8.18
N ALA A 590 18.16 25.32 -9.07
CA ALA A 590 18.95 24.12 -8.83
C ALA A 590 19.87 23.79 -10.03
N PRO A 591 21.12 24.29 -10.06
CA PRO A 591 22.07 23.92 -11.11
C PRO A 591 22.37 22.41 -11.10
N GLY A 592 22.34 21.76 -12.27
CA GLY A 592 22.63 20.32 -12.41
C GLY A 592 21.53 19.39 -11.88
N VAL A 593 20.31 19.90 -11.70
CA VAL A 593 19.10 19.12 -11.41
C VAL A 593 18.23 19.14 -12.66
N GLU A 594 17.65 17.99 -13.03
CA GLU A 594 16.81 17.87 -14.23
C GLU A 594 15.33 18.06 -13.92
N ARG A 595 14.91 17.68 -12.70
CA ARG A 595 13.52 17.75 -12.27
C ARG A 595 13.44 18.17 -10.80
N VAL A 596 12.50 19.06 -10.49
CA VAL A 596 12.12 19.39 -9.11
C VAL A 596 10.64 19.10 -8.97
N GLU A 597 10.27 18.35 -7.94
CA GLU A 597 8.90 18.03 -7.59
C GLU A 597 8.62 18.61 -6.21
N ALA A 598 7.49 19.28 -6.03
CA ALA A 598 7.07 19.83 -4.75
C ALA A 598 6.04 18.90 -4.09
N ALA A 599 6.21 18.62 -2.79
CA ALA A 599 5.22 17.89 -2.01
C ALA A 599 3.98 18.77 -1.84
N ALA A 600 2.91 18.46 -2.56
CA ALA A 600 1.64 19.15 -2.44
C ALA A 600 0.70 18.30 -1.57
N SER A 601 0.27 18.87 -0.45
CA SER A 601 -0.91 18.38 0.24
C SER A 601 -2.11 18.88 -0.53
N PHE A 602 -2.70 18.05 -1.38
CA PHE A 602 -3.96 18.42 -2.00
C PHE A 602 -4.98 18.67 -0.88
N PRO A 603 -5.70 19.81 -0.87
CA PRO A 603 -6.82 20.01 0.03
C PRO A 603 -7.90 19.02 -0.40
N GLY A 604 -7.81 17.79 0.09
CA GLY A 604 -8.86 16.82 -0.04
C GLY A 604 -9.16 16.28 -1.43
N GLU A 605 -8.33 16.51 -2.44
CA GLU A 605 -8.48 15.72 -3.65
C GLU A 605 -7.89 14.34 -3.36
N ASN A 606 -8.76 13.35 -3.21
CA ASN A 606 -8.42 11.98 -3.47
C ASN A 606 -8.11 11.89 -4.97
N THR A 607 -6.93 12.38 -5.39
CA THR A 607 -6.31 11.88 -6.60
C THR A 607 -5.91 10.45 -6.29
N GLY A 608 -6.87 9.52 -6.33
CA GLY A 608 -6.52 8.12 -6.45
C GLY A 608 -5.51 8.00 -7.60
N PRO A 609 -4.40 7.27 -7.45
CA PRO A 609 -3.55 7.03 -8.60
C PRO A 609 -4.38 6.23 -9.62
N ARG A 610 -4.69 6.90 -10.72
CA ARG A 610 -5.42 6.41 -11.88
C ARG A 610 -4.64 5.29 -12.57
N SER A 611 -5.39 4.28 -13.00
CA SER A 611 -5.24 3.61 -14.31
C SER A 611 -6.55 2.90 -14.65
N PRO A 612 -7.36 3.38 -15.60
CA PRO A 612 -8.39 2.55 -16.22
C PRO A 612 -7.66 1.52 -17.08
N GLY A 613 -7.49 0.31 -16.55
CA GLY A 613 -6.78 -0.75 -17.26
C GLY A 613 -6.55 -2.04 -16.48
N GLN A 614 -6.54 -2.00 -15.13
CA GLN A 614 -6.35 -3.23 -14.37
C GLN A 614 -7.62 -4.08 -14.34
N SER A 615 -7.64 -5.12 -15.16
CA SER A 615 -8.64 -6.17 -15.06
C SER A 615 -8.50 -6.91 -13.73
N GLU A 616 -9.58 -7.49 -13.20
CA GLU A 616 -9.50 -8.36 -12.01
C GLU A 616 -8.47 -9.49 -12.17
N ALA A 617 -8.13 -9.89 -13.41
CA ALA A 617 -7.09 -10.86 -13.72
C ALA A 617 -5.68 -10.34 -13.42
N GLU A 618 -5.41 -9.05 -13.63
CA GLU A 618 -4.11 -8.41 -13.35
C GLU A 618 -3.85 -8.34 -11.84
N ALA A 619 -4.86 -7.95 -11.05
CA ALA A 619 -4.80 -7.96 -9.59
C ALA A 619 -4.70 -9.39 -9.00
N ARG A 620 -5.27 -10.39 -9.69
CA ARG A 620 -5.12 -11.81 -9.32
C ARG A 620 -3.74 -12.38 -9.70
N ALA A 621 -2.94 -11.71 -10.55
CA ALA A 621 -1.68 -12.24 -11.06
C ALA A 621 -0.43 -11.50 -10.55
N SER A 622 -0.54 -10.21 -10.22
CA SER A 622 0.52 -9.48 -9.52
C SER A 622 0.41 -9.71 -8.02
N ASP A 623 1.45 -10.22 -7.37
CA ASP A 623 1.51 -10.34 -5.89
C ASP A 623 1.60 -8.98 -5.16
N GLU A 624 1.25 -7.86 -5.81
CA GLU A 624 1.74 -6.52 -5.47
C GLU A 624 0.67 -5.43 -5.64
N ALA A 625 -0.44 -5.54 -4.92
CA ALA A 625 -1.22 -4.36 -4.58
C ALA A 625 -0.64 -3.77 -3.29
N VAL A 626 0.14 -2.68 -3.39
CA VAL A 626 0.45 -1.83 -2.24
C VAL A 626 -0.75 -0.90 -2.08
N PRO A 627 -1.45 -0.89 -0.94
CA PRO A 627 -2.48 0.11 -0.68
C PRO A 627 -1.81 1.50 -0.74
N ALA A 628 -2.28 2.37 -1.64
CA ALA A 628 -1.87 3.76 -1.61
C ALA A 628 -2.45 4.40 -0.34
N ASP A 629 -1.61 4.97 0.52
CA ASP A 629 -2.07 5.83 1.59
C ASP A 629 -2.72 7.06 0.94
N THR A 630 -4.06 7.16 1.06
CA THR A 630 -4.85 8.23 0.43
C THR A 630 -4.53 9.61 0.98
N ASP A 631 -3.85 9.69 2.12
CA ASP A 631 -3.46 10.95 2.77
C ASP A 631 -1.99 11.36 2.48
N ALA A 632 -1.26 10.56 1.70
CA ALA A 632 0.11 10.89 1.29
C ALA A 632 0.12 12.13 0.36
N PRO A 633 0.90 13.18 0.66
CA PRO A 633 1.08 14.31 -0.24
C PRO A 633 1.70 13.84 -1.55
N VAL A 634 1.19 14.37 -2.66
CA VAL A 634 1.62 13.98 -3.99
C VAL A 634 2.75 14.90 -4.46
N LEU A 635 3.74 14.31 -5.10
CA LEU A 635 4.84 15.03 -5.73
C LEU A 635 4.40 15.66 -7.06
N VAL A 636 4.30 17.00 -7.06
CA VAL A 636 3.89 17.78 -8.23
C VAL A 636 5.13 18.31 -8.95
N PRO A 637 5.39 17.95 -10.22
CA PRO A 637 6.55 18.44 -10.95
C PRO A 637 6.46 19.95 -11.21
N LEU A 638 7.56 20.65 -10.99
CA LEU A 638 7.73 22.05 -11.33
C LEU A 638 8.28 22.19 -12.76
N GLU A 639 7.80 23.19 -13.49
CA GLU A 639 8.23 23.46 -14.86
C GLU A 639 9.61 24.12 -14.88
N HIS A 640 10.51 23.62 -15.73
CA HIS A 640 11.83 24.20 -15.91
C HIS A 640 11.78 25.35 -16.93
N ALA A 641 12.12 26.57 -16.49
CA ALA A 641 12.17 27.77 -17.31
C ALA A 641 13.32 28.70 -16.90
N GLU A 642 14.15 29.13 -17.86
CA GLU A 642 15.20 30.14 -17.67
C GLU A 642 16.21 29.83 -16.53
N GLY A 643 16.50 28.54 -16.29
CA GLY A 643 17.41 28.10 -15.22
C GLY A 643 16.78 28.07 -13.82
N PHE A 644 15.45 28.16 -13.72
CA PHE A 644 14.65 27.99 -12.51
C PHE A 644 13.58 26.91 -12.72
N PHE A 645 13.16 26.28 -11.63
CA PHE A 645 11.99 25.43 -11.56
C PHE A 645 10.85 26.24 -10.95
N ARG A 646 9.72 26.33 -11.64
CA ARG A 646 8.57 27.16 -11.23
C ARG A 646 7.29 26.35 -11.18
N GLY A 647 6.43 26.63 -10.22
CA GLY A 647 5.10 26.03 -10.16
C GLY A 647 4.29 26.56 -8.98
N THR A 648 3.05 26.11 -8.91
CA THR A 648 2.11 26.51 -7.87
C THR A 648 1.63 25.25 -7.16
N VAL A 649 1.76 25.22 -5.84
CA VAL A 649 1.39 24.07 -5.01
C VAL A 649 0.54 24.48 -3.81
N ALA A 650 -0.25 23.54 -3.32
CA ALA A 650 -1.01 23.73 -2.10
C ALA A 650 -0.06 23.86 -0.88
N PRO A 651 -0.40 24.72 0.09
CA PRO A 651 0.45 24.95 1.25
C PRO A 651 0.46 23.75 2.20
N PRO A 652 1.64 23.31 2.67
CA PRO A 652 1.74 22.22 3.63
C PRO A 652 1.40 22.69 5.06
N PRO A 653 0.91 21.79 5.95
CA PRO A 653 0.41 22.13 7.28
C PRO A 653 1.40 22.88 8.19
N GLY A 654 2.72 22.64 8.06
CA GLY A 654 3.72 23.22 8.97
C GLY A 654 4.48 24.46 8.47
N GLY A 655 4.08 25.04 7.33
CA GLY A 655 4.71 26.27 6.82
C GLY A 655 6.07 26.08 6.13
N HIS A 656 6.44 24.83 5.81
CA HIS A 656 7.60 24.49 5.00
C HIS A 656 7.19 23.57 3.86
N LEU A 657 7.56 23.91 2.64
CA LEU A 657 7.38 23.08 1.46
C LEU A 657 8.58 22.17 1.26
N ALA A 658 8.35 20.85 1.23
CA ALA A 658 9.37 19.88 0.84
C ALA A 658 9.44 19.79 -0.69
N LEU A 659 10.65 19.79 -1.23
CA LEU A 659 10.96 19.62 -2.65
C LEU A 659 11.84 18.39 -2.83
N LEU A 660 11.48 17.52 -3.77
CA LEU A 660 12.31 16.43 -4.25
C LEU A 660 13.06 16.86 -5.51
N LEU A 661 14.39 16.84 -5.47
CA LEU A 661 15.26 17.22 -6.58
C LEU A 661 15.82 15.96 -7.21
N THR A 662 15.63 15.74 -8.51
CA THR A 662 16.16 14.58 -9.25
C THR A 662 17.23 15.03 -10.25
N ARG A 663 18.42 14.42 -10.16
CA ARG A 663 19.54 14.66 -11.10
C ARG A 663 19.48 13.71 -12.30
N SER A 664 20.29 14.01 -13.32
CA SER A 664 20.45 13.16 -14.51
C SER A 664 20.89 11.72 -14.21
N SER A 665 21.66 11.54 -13.13
CA SER A 665 22.06 10.21 -12.61
C SER A 665 20.92 9.43 -11.95
N GLY A 666 19.73 10.01 -11.82
CA GLY A 666 18.62 9.46 -11.05
C GLY A 666 18.78 9.59 -9.53
N SER A 667 19.89 10.17 -9.03
CA SER A 667 20.03 10.47 -7.61
C SER A 667 19.06 11.58 -7.19
N THR A 668 18.53 11.48 -5.99
CA THR A 668 17.57 12.44 -5.45
C THR A 668 18.02 13.08 -4.15
N GLU A 669 17.56 14.30 -3.89
CA GLU A 669 17.80 15.06 -2.66
C GLU A 669 16.51 15.78 -2.22
N TRP A 670 16.29 15.92 -0.92
CA TRP A 670 15.20 16.73 -0.38
C TRP A 670 15.69 18.13 -0.02
N ALA A 671 14.93 19.15 -0.42
CA ALA A 671 15.08 20.52 0.07
C ALA A 671 13.81 21.00 0.78
N SER A 672 13.97 21.92 1.72
CA SER A 672 12.84 22.60 2.39
C SER A 672 12.82 24.08 2.01
N VAL A 673 11.63 24.58 1.68
CA VAL A 673 11.39 25.98 1.35
C VAL A 673 10.39 26.56 2.35
N PRO A 674 10.76 27.56 3.18
CA PRO A 674 9.82 28.20 4.08
C PRO A 674 8.73 28.93 3.29
N VAL A 675 7.49 28.75 3.71
CA VAL A 675 6.30 29.40 3.15
C VAL A 675 5.82 30.46 4.13
N PRO A 676 5.53 31.70 3.68
CA PRO A 676 4.95 32.72 4.55
C PRO A 676 3.68 32.20 5.26
N ARG A 677 3.71 32.17 6.60
CA ARG A 677 2.53 31.82 7.41
C ARG A 677 1.46 32.90 7.24
N ARG A 678 0.19 32.48 7.20
CA ARG A 678 -0.94 33.41 7.37
C ARG A 678 -0.74 34.07 8.73
N VAL A 679 -0.78 35.40 8.82
CA VAL A 679 -0.79 36.09 10.11
C VAL A 679 -2.07 35.66 10.83
N GLN A 680 -1.98 34.65 11.70
CA GLN A 680 -3.05 34.29 12.62
C GLN A 680 -2.93 35.21 13.83
N ARG A 681 -4.01 35.93 14.15
CA ARG A 681 -4.18 36.53 15.47
C ARG A 681 -4.22 35.40 16.51
N PRO A 682 -3.71 35.61 17.73
CA PRO A 682 -3.76 34.59 18.77
C PRO A 682 -5.23 34.26 19.06
N ARG A 683 -5.58 32.97 18.99
CA ARG A 683 -6.93 32.47 19.24
C ARG A 683 -7.01 31.93 20.66
N THR A 684 -7.94 32.47 21.44
CA THR A 684 -8.58 31.74 22.53
C THR A 684 -9.44 30.63 21.90
N ASP A 685 -9.44 29.43 22.47
CA ASP A 685 -10.31 28.35 22.00
C ASP A 685 -11.78 28.81 22.01
N PRO A 686 -12.56 28.52 20.96
CA PRO A 686 -13.98 28.82 20.95
C PRO A 686 -14.74 27.93 21.96
N PRO A 687 -15.86 28.40 22.54
CA PRO A 687 -16.63 27.66 23.52
C PRO A 687 -17.22 26.34 22.99
N HIS A 688 -17.52 26.26 21.68
CA HIS A 688 -17.85 25.02 20.99
C HIS A 688 -16.94 24.87 19.75
N ARG A 689 -16.50 23.65 19.47
CA ARG A 689 -15.59 23.30 18.36
C ARG A 689 -16.34 22.71 17.16
N LEU A 690 -17.59 22.32 17.33
CA LEU A 690 -18.45 21.77 16.28
C LEU A 690 -19.87 22.36 16.35
N VAL A 691 -20.41 22.72 15.18
CA VAL A 691 -21.79 23.16 14.98
C VAL A 691 -22.46 22.17 14.04
N ALA A 692 -23.51 21.49 14.48
CA ALA A 692 -24.30 20.58 13.65
C ALA A 692 -25.68 21.19 13.38
N THR A 693 -26.11 21.29 12.12
CA THR A 693 -27.43 21.86 11.80
C THR A 693 -28.21 20.96 10.87
N ASP A 694 -29.47 20.67 11.19
CA ASP A 694 -30.41 20.30 10.14
C ASP A 694 -30.57 21.41 9.09
N LEU A 695 -31.02 21.04 7.90
CA LEU A 695 -31.23 21.94 6.78
C LEU A 695 -32.67 22.44 6.68
N ASP A 696 -33.64 21.54 6.57
CA ASP A 696 -35.00 21.88 6.15
C ASP A 696 -35.85 22.33 7.34
N GLY A 697 -36.29 23.59 7.34
CA GLY A 697 -36.98 24.15 8.51
C GLY A 697 -36.05 24.43 9.70
N THR A 698 -34.73 24.41 9.46
CA THR A 698 -33.69 24.75 10.46
C THR A 698 -32.71 25.80 9.92
N LEU A 699 -31.79 25.43 9.03
CA LEU A 699 -30.79 26.35 8.47
C LEU A 699 -31.28 27.09 7.20
N LEU A 700 -32.09 26.42 6.40
CA LEU A 700 -32.65 26.94 5.14
C LEU A 700 -34.01 27.56 5.39
N ARG A 701 -34.32 28.60 4.61
CA ARG A 701 -35.65 29.23 4.56
C ARG A 701 -36.67 28.35 3.86
N ASP A 702 -37.94 28.73 3.92
CA ASP A 702 -39.04 28.06 3.21
C ASP A 702 -38.78 27.91 1.69
N ASP A 703 -38.09 28.88 1.08
CA ASP A 703 -37.69 28.85 -0.34
C ASP A 703 -36.40 28.03 -0.61
N ARG A 704 -35.85 27.40 0.44
CA ARG A 704 -34.61 26.61 0.47
C ARG A 704 -33.34 27.41 0.23
N SER A 705 -33.40 28.74 0.29
CA SER A 705 -32.22 29.59 0.25
C SER A 705 -31.51 29.62 1.60
N LEU A 706 -30.19 29.80 1.56
CA LEU A 706 -29.39 30.14 2.74
C LEU A 706 -29.31 31.66 2.84
N SER A 707 -29.86 32.21 3.92
CA SER A 707 -29.90 33.66 4.10
C SER A 707 -28.50 34.28 4.23
N PRO A 708 -28.32 35.56 3.85
CA PRO A 708 -27.05 36.26 4.06
C PRO A 708 -26.59 36.28 5.52
N ARG A 709 -27.54 36.31 6.47
CA ARG A 709 -27.24 36.33 7.91
C ARG A 709 -26.76 34.96 8.40
N ASN A 710 -27.44 33.86 8.04
CA ASN A 710 -26.98 32.50 8.33
C ASN A 710 -25.61 32.23 7.68
N ARG A 711 -25.39 32.69 6.44
CA ARG A 711 -24.08 32.59 5.78
C ARG A 711 -22.98 33.33 6.55
N SER A 712 -23.26 34.54 7.01
CA SER A 712 -22.30 35.34 7.80
C SER A 712 -22.01 34.70 9.16
N ALA A 713 -23.03 34.15 9.82
CA ALA A 713 -22.87 33.45 11.09
C ALA A 713 -22.04 32.17 10.96
N LEU A 714 -22.24 31.39 9.88
CA LEU A 714 -21.39 30.22 9.59
C LEU A 714 -19.95 30.63 9.27
N ALA A 715 -19.74 31.80 8.64
CA ALA A 715 -18.40 32.33 8.45
C ALA A 715 -17.73 32.68 9.80
N LEU A 716 -18.48 33.21 10.77
CA LEU A 716 -17.97 33.45 12.13
C LEU A 716 -17.53 32.16 12.82
N VAL A 717 -18.30 31.07 12.67
CA VAL A 717 -17.94 29.74 13.19
C VAL A 717 -16.60 29.28 12.60
N ALA A 718 -16.44 29.39 11.27
CA ALA A 718 -15.22 29.02 10.58
C ALA A 718 -14.02 29.95 10.93
N GLU A 719 -14.24 31.24 11.13
CA GLU A 719 -13.22 32.21 11.56
C GLU A 719 -12.76 31.94 13.00
N ALA A 720 -13.69 31.59 13.87
CA ALA A 720 -13.44 31.05 15.20
C ALA A 720 -12.93 29.60 15.16
N GLY A 721 -12.78 29.01 13.96
CA GLY A 721 -12.23 27.67 13.63
C GLY A 721 -12.86 26.53 14.41
N ALA A 722 -14.16 26.67 14.64
CA ALA A 722 -15.04 25.54 14.84
C ALA A 722 -15.47 25.00 13.46
N TYR A 723 -15.88 23.74 13.42
CA TYR A 723 -16.42 23.11 12.22
C TYR A 723 -17.93 23.29 12.13
N HIS A 724 -18.49 23.30 10.92
CA HIS A 724 -19.93 23.23 10.69
C HIS A 724 -20.27 21.99 9.87
N LEU A 725 -21.19 21.17 10.39
CA LEU A 725 -21.74 19.96 9.77
C LEU A 725 -23.22 20.16 9.43
N ALA A 726 -23.59 19.89 8.18
CA ALA A 726 -24.99 19.75 7.81
C ALA A 726 -25.47 18.33 8.16
N VAL A 727 -26.61 18.18 8.84
CA VAL A 727 -27.16 16.88 9.26
C VAL A 727 -28.59 16.73 8.80
N THR A 728 -28.82 16.04 7.67
CA THR A 728 -30.10 16.08 6.95
C THR A 728 -30.65 14.70 6.60
N GLY A 729 -31.99 14.62 6.47
CA GLY A 729 -32.68 13.45 5.95
C GLY A 729 -32.52 13.27 4.42
N ARG A 730 -32.07 14.31 3.70
CA ARG A 730 -31.88 14.26 2.24
C ARG A 730 -30.77 13.26 1.88
N PRO A 731 -30.93 12.44 0.81
CA PRO A 731 -29.83 11.64 0.30
C PRO A 731 -28.75 12.53 -0.28
N ALA A 732 -27.51 12.03 -0.32
CA ALA A 732 -26.36 12.78 -0.82
C ALA A 732 -26.54 13.32 -2.25
N SER A 733 -27.25 12.57 -3.10
CA SER A 733 -27.62 13.00 -4.46
C SER A 733 -28.43 14.30 -4.49
N ALA A 734 -29.35 14.49 -3.54
CA ALA A 734 -30.15 15.70 -3.42
C ALA A 734 -29.36 16.84 -2.76
N CYS A 735 -28.48 16.51 -1.82
CA CYS A 735 -27.57 17.45 -1.16
C CYS A 735 -26.54 18.05 -2.12
N ARG A 736 -25.98 17.25 -3.03
CA ARG A 736 -24.99 17.67 -4.04
C ARG A 736 -25.41 18.93 -4.79
N LYS A 737 -26.63 18.94 -5.34
CA LYS A 737 -27.18 20.10 -6.05
C LYS A 737 -27.38 21.29 -5.11
N LEU A 738 -28.04 21.05 -3.97
CA LEU A 738 -28.37 22.09 -2.98
C LEU A 738 -27.10 22.79 -2.46
N PHE A 739 -26.07 22.03 -2.10
CA PHE A 739 -24.80 22.56 -1.60
C PHE A 739 -24.04 23.35 -2.67
N GLY A 740 -24.15 22.95 -3.93
CA GLY A 740 -23.70 23.77 -5.06
C GLY A 740 -24.41 25.13 -5.11
N ASP A 741 -25.74 25.13 -5.02
CA ASP A 741 -26.57 26.34 -5.10
C ASP A 741 -26.32 27.31 -3.92
N ILE A 742 -26.14 26.79 -2.69
CA ILE A 742 -25.89 27.62 -1.51
C ILE A 742 -24.40 27.86 -1.23
N GLY A 743 -23.49 27.26 -2.01
CA GLY A 743 -22.04 27.36 -1.83
C GLY A 743 -21.52 26.70 -0.55
N TYR A 744 -22.16 25.63 -0.08
CA TYR A 744 -21.71 24.86 1.07
C TYR A 744 -20.55 23.93 0.70
N ARG A 745 -19.55 23.84 1.59
CA ARG A 745 -18.28 23.13 1.36
C ARG A 745 -17.86 22.26 2.56
N GLY A 746 -18.73 22.09 3.56
CA GLY A 746 -18.44 21.27 4.74
C GLY A 746 -18.79 19.79 4.52
N LEU A 747 -18.51 18.98 5.54
CA LEU A 747 -19.02 17.61 5.63
C LEU A 747 -20.53 17.64 5.93
N ALA A 748 -21.26 16.70 5.35
CA ALA A 748 -22.70 16.58 5.50
C ALA A 748 -23.08 15.13 5.82
N VAL A 749 -23.77 14.95 6.93
CA VAL A 749 -24.47 13.71 7.25
C VAL A 749 -25.79 13.73 6.46
N CYS A 750 -25.94 12.78 5.55
CA CYS A 750 -27.08 12.64 4.65
C CYS A 750 -27.89 11.37 4.97
N GLY A 751 -29.07 11.26 4.38
CA GLY A 751 -29.89 10.05 4.45
C GLY A 751 -30.28 9.65 5.87
N GLN A 752 -30.53 10.61 6.75
CA GLN A 752 -30.82 10.38 8.18
C GLN A 752 -29.66 9.70 8.94
N GLY A 753 -28.42 9.88 8.51
CA GLY A 753 -27.24 9.27 9.13
C GLY A 753 -26.68 8.07 8.37
N ALA A 754 -27.39 7.57 7.35
CA ALA A 754 -26.94 6.46 6.53
C ALA A 754 -25.79 6.85 5.58
N GLN A 755 -25.58 8.14 5.34
CA GLN A 755 -24.62 8.66 4.39
C GLN A 755 -23.75 9.74 5.00
N LEU A 756 -22.47 9.77 4.65
CA LEU A 756 -21.57 10.88 4.94
C LEU A 756 -21.00 11.41 3.62
N TYR A 757 -21.20 12.69 3.36
CA TYR A 757 -20.91 13.33 2.10
C TYR A 757 -20.03 14.55 2.30
N ASP A 758 -19.00 14.70 1.47
CA ASP A 758 -18.12 15.85 1.46
C ASP A 758 -18.53 16.82 0.34
N ALA A 759 -19.07 17.98 0.73
CA ALA A 759 -19.55 18.98 -0.23
C ALA A 759 -18.43 19.77 -0.92
N ALA A 760 -17.21 19.79 -0.37
CA ALA A 760 -16.06 20.40 -1.04
C ALA A 760 -15.51 19.49 -2.13
N ARG A 761 -15.42 18.19 -1.84
CA ARG A 761 -14.90 17.16 -2.74
C ARG A 761 -15.93 16.61 -3.71
N ASP A 762 -17.21 16.87 -3.46
CA ASP A 762 -18.34 16.29 -4.21
C ASP A 762 -18.33 14.75 -4.14
N GLU A 763 -18.03 14.22 -2.95
CA GLU A 763 -17.71 12.81 -2.71
C GLU A 763 -18.55 12.21 -1.59
N LEU A 764 -19.04 10.98 -1.78
CA LEU A 764 -19.71 10.22 -0.73
C LEU A 764 -18.68 9.38 0.03
N LEU A 765 -18.37 9.77 1.27
CA LEU A 765 -17.40 9.11 2.15
C LEU A 765 -17.92 7.82 2.78
N PHE A 766 -19.23 7.74 3.02
CA PHE A 766 -19.89 6.57 3.61
C PHE A 766 -21.32 6.44 3.09
N SER A 767 -21.79 5.21 2.87
CA SER A 767 -23.20 4.90 2.57
C SER A 767 -23.55 3.52 3.11
N GLU A 768 -24.63 3.45 3.88
CA GLU A 768 -25.18 2.19 4.39
C GLU A 768 -26.44 1.80 3.61
N GLN A 769 -26.48 0.57 3.13
CA GLN A 769 -27.60 0.05 2.34
C GLN A 769 -28.62 -0.67 3.22
N LEU A 770 -29.89 -0.53 2.86
CA LEU A 770 -31.00 -1.23 3.48
C LEU A 770 -31.18 -2.61 2.87
N ASP A 771 -31.33 -3.64 3.71
CA ASP A 771 -31.73 -4.97 3.22
C ASP A 771 -33.11 -4.89 2.58
N ARG A 772 -33.15 -5.08 1.25
CA ARG A 772 -34.36 -4.93 0.43
C ARG A 772 -35.43 -5.95 0.77
N ASP A 773 -35.05 -7.19 1.10
CA ASP A 773 -36.01 -8.28 1.28
C ASP A 773 -36.64 -8.16 2.68
N LEU A 774 -35.84 -7.75 3.66
CA LEU A 774 -36.33 -7.34 4.98
C LEU A 774 -37.24 -6.11 4.88
N ALA A 775 -36.83 -5.05 4.16
CA ALA A 775 -37.65 -3.85 3.99
C ALA A 775 -39.00 -4.15 3.34
N ARG A 776 -39.02 -5.02 2.32
CA ARG A 776 -40.27 -5.51 1.71
C ARG A 776 -41.15 -6.23 2.71
N SER A 777 -40.58 -7.15 3.49
CA SER A 777 -41.31 -7.87 4.53
C SER A 777 -41.90 -6.94 5.58
N VAL A 778 -41.16 -5.90 6.00
CA VAL A 778 -41.65 -4.90 6.94
C VAL A 778 -42.79 -4.08 6.32
N VAL A 779 -42.65 -3.62 5.08
CA VAL A 779 -43.73 -2.90 4.35
C VAL A 779 -45.01 -3.74 4.27
N GLU A 780 -44.90 -5.02 3.96
CA GLU A 780 -46.04 -5.95 3.93
C GLU A 780 -46.67 -6.10 5.32
N GLY A 781 -45.85 -6.18 6.37
CA GLY A 781 -46.29 -6.19 7.76
C GLY A 781 -47.05 -4.92 8.16
N VAL A 782 -46.55 -3.74 7.79
CA VAL A 782 -47.23 -2.46 8.05
C VAL A 782 -48.57 -2.41 7.33
N GLN A 783 -48.61 -2.82 6.05
CA GLN A 783 -49.84 -2.90 5.27
C GLN A 783 -50.88 -3.84 5.91
N ALA A 784 -50.44 -4.97 6.46
CA ALA A 784 -51.31 -5.91 7.15
C ALA A 784 -51.86 -5.35 8.47
N LEU A 785 -51.08 -4.53 9.19
CA LEU A 785 -51.50 -3.89 10.43
C LEU A 785 -52.49 -2.73 10.22
N LEU A 786 -52.30 -1.93 9.16
CA LEU A 786 -53.09 -0.72 8.92
C LEU A 786 -54.31 -0.92 8.02
N GLY A 787 -54.33 -1.96 7.17
CA GLY A 787 -55.45 -2.22 6.26
C GLY A 787 -55.59 -1.17 5.15
N GLU A 788 -56.79 -1.00 4.60
CA GLU A 788 -57.06 -0.04 3.51
C GLU A 788 -57.01 1.44 3.97
N PRO A 789 -56.61 2.39 3.10
CA PRO A 789 -56.19 2.22 1.70
C PRO A 789 -54.73 1.73 1.55
N PRO A 790 -54.32 1.28 0.34
CA PRO A 790 -52.95 0.82 0.11
C PRO A 790 -51.88 1.84 0.50
N MET A 791 -50.79 1.35 1.10
CA MET A 791 -49.61 2.11 1.46
C MET A 791 -48.88 2.59 0.20
N GLU A 792 -48.65 3.89 0.08
CA GLU A 792 -47.81 4.48 -0.95
C GLU A 792 -46.34 4.42 -0.51
N LEU A 793 -45.44 4.15 -1.45
CA LEU A 793 -44.01 3.97 -1.17
C LEU A 793 -43.16 4.98 -1.94
N GLY A 794 -42.08 5.43 -1.30
CA GLY A 794 -40.91 5.97 -1.97
C GLY A 794 -39.70 5.09 -1.69
N VAL A 795 -38.80 4.95 -2.65
CA VAL A 795 -37.53 4.24 -2.49
C VAL A 795 -36.42 5.14 -2.96
N VAL A 796 -35.43 5.35 -2.11
CA VAL A 796 -34.17 5.96 -2.50
C VAL A 796 -33.21 4.83 -2.85
N THR A 797 -32.86 4.75 -4.13
CA THR A 797 -31.88 3.79 -4.63
C THR A 797 -30.48 4.14 -4.13
N ALA A 798 -29.61 3.14 -4.02
CA ALA A 798 -28.26 3.33 -3.54
C ALA A 798 -27.43 4.30 -4.39
N ALA A 799 -26.41 4.88 -3.79
CA ALA A 799 -25.36 5.64 -4.47
C ALA A 799 -24.68 4.81 -5.60
N PRO A 800 -24.11 5.45 -6.64
CA PRO A 800 -23.87 6.89 -6.79
C PRO A 800 -25.04 7.70 -7.37
N GLU A 801 -26.06 7.06 -7.95
CA GLU A 801 -27.15 7.80 -8.59
C GLU A 801 -28.19 8.32 -7.60
N GLY A 802 -28.43 7.60 -6.49
CA GLY A 802 -29.22 8.09 -5.36
C GLY A 802 -30.63 8.56 -5.74
N ALA A 803 -31.27 7.92 -6.72
CA ALA A 803 -32.54 8.38 -7.28
C ALA A 803 -33.71 8.01 -6.35
N CYS A 804 -34.66 8.94 -6.19
CA CYS A 804 -35.91 8.70 -5.48
C CYS A 804 -37.00 8.28 -6.47
N VAL A 805 -37.54 7.08 -6.28
CA VAL A 805 -38.62 6.50 -7.09
C VAL A 805 -39.83 6.28 -6.21
N VAL A 806 -41.00 6.77 -6.60
CA VAL A 806 -42.23 6.72 -5.78
C VAL A 806 -43.39 6.05 -6.50
N THR A 807 -44.35 5.51 -5.76
CA THR A 807 -45.62 5.02 -6.31
C THR A 807 -46.48 6.19 -6.81
N SER A 808 -47.41 5.91 -7.73
CA SER A 808 -48.23 6.93 -8.38
C SER A 808 -49.15 7.71 -7.44
N GLY A 809 -49.56 7.10 -6.32
CA GLY A 809 -50.37 7.76 -5.30
C GLY A 809 -49.56 8.44 -4.21
N PHE A 810 -48.21 8.33 -4.22
CA PHE A 810 -47.35 9.05 -3.29
C PHE A 810 -47.51 10.56 -3.51
N ARG A 811 -47.93 11.29 -2.48
CA ARG A 811 -48.24 12.72 -2.54
C ARG A 811 -47.19 13.52 -1.76
N PRO A 812 -46.04 13.86 -2.38
CA PRO A 812 -45.13 14.80 -1.77
C PRO A 812 -45.65 16.22 -1.99
N ARG A 813 -45.45 17.11 -1.00
CA ARG A 813 -45.67 18.56 -1.18
C ARG A 813 -44.61 19.20 -2.09
N ILE A 814 -43.44 18.57 -2.30
CA ILE A 814 -42.37 19.09 -3.15
C ILE A 814 -41.79 17.99 -4.07
N ARG A 815 -41.76 18.22 -5.39
CA ARG A 815 -41.29 17.27 -6.41
C ARG A 815 -40.04 17.78 -7.13
N HIS A 816 -38.86 17.36 -6.72
CA HIS A 816 -37.64 17.61 -7.50
C HIS A 816 -36.80 16.35 -7.65
N GLY A 817 -36.60 15.92 -8.90
CA GLY A 817 -35.76 14.77 -9.24
C GLY A 817 -36.36 13.39 -8.92
N TRP A 818 -37.62 13.33 -8.51
CA TRP A 818 -38.29 12.06 -8.21
C TRP A 818 -38.96 11.51 -9.47
N SER A 819 -38.83 10.19 -9.66
CA SER A 819 -39.52 9.48 -10.74
C SER A 819 -40.71 8.69 -10.17
N VAL A 820 -41.75 8.52 -10.98
CA VAL A 820 -42.89 7.68 -10.60
C VAL A 820 -42.68 6.30 -11.19
N ALA A 821 -42.73 5.27 -10.34
CA ALA A 821 -42.59 3.87 -10.75
C ALA A 821 -43.74 3.48 -11.70
N HIS A 822 -43.41 2.69 -12.73
CA HIS A 822 -44.40 2.12 -13.64
C HIS A 822 -45.22 1.01 -12.97
N ASP A 823 -44.59 0.26 -12.07
CA ASP A 823 -45.21 -0.77 -11.23
C ASP A 823 -44.56 -0.81 -9.84
N ARG A 824 -45.28 -1.30 -8.82
CA ARG A 824 -44.77 -1.32 -7.44
C ARG A 824 -43.56 -2.25 -7.26
N SER A 825 -43.41 -3.29 -8.08
CA SER A 825 -42.30 -4.24 -7.96
C SER A 825 -40.98 -3.65 -8.46
N SER A 826 -41.03 -2.71 -9.41
CA SER A 826 -39.85 -2.03 -9.95
C SER A 826 -39.11 -1.19 -8.90
N LEU A 827 -39.78 -0.78 -7.83
CA LEU A 827 -39.17 -0.06 -6.70
C LEU A 827 -38.01 -0.83 -6.05
N TRP A 828 -38.02 -2.16 -6.17
CA TRP A 828 -37.05 -3.06 -5.53
C TRP A 828 -36.01 -3.61 -6.50
N SER A 829 -35.97 -3.11 -7.74
CA SER A 829 -35.10 -3.62 -8.82
C SER A 829 -33.62 -3.24 -8.68
N ARG A 830 -33.32 -2.24 -7.84
CA ARG A 830 -31.96 -1.76 -7.55
C ARG A 830 -31.70 -1.81 -6.04
N PRO A 831 -30.43 -1.81 -5.60
CA PRO A 831 -30.10 -1.63 -4.19
C PRO A 831 -30.75 -0.37 -3.61
N VAL A 832 -31.12 -0.41 -2.33
CA VAL A 832 -31.94 0.61 -1.65
C VAL A 832 -31.19 1.16 -0.45
N ASP A 833 -31.16 2.47 -0.29
CA ASP A 833 -30.61 3.12 0.91
C ASP A 833 -31.70 3.35 1.96
N LYS A 834 -32.92 3.71 1.53
CA LYS A 834 -34.06 3.93 2.43
C LYS A 834 -35.41 3.79 1.73
N VAL A 835 -36.44 3.50 2.51
CA VAL A 835 -37.84 3.40 2.04
C VAL A 835 -38.70 4.43 2.78
N LEU A 836 -39.55 5.13 2.05
CA LEU A 836 -40.51 6.10 2.55
C LEU A 836 -41.91 5.49 2.52
N LEU A 837 -42.66 5.64 3.61
CA LEU A 837 -44.01 5.13 3.79
C LEU A 837 -44.98 6.30 3.93
N GLN A 838 -46.09 6.25 3.19
CA GLN A 838 -47.19 7.21 3.31
C GLN A 838 -48.52 6.50 3.10
N GLN A 839 -49.48 6.67 4.02
CA GLN A 839 -50.84 6.15 3.86
C GLN A 839 -51.86 7.28 4.01
N SER A 840 -52.58 7.57 2.91
CA SER A 840 -53.56 8.65 2.90
C SER A 840 -54.70 8.39 3.88
N GLY A 841 -55.01 9.37 4.74
CA GLY A 841 -56.11 9.29 5.71
C GLY A 841 -55.79 8.55 7.01
N VAL A 842 -54.54 8.13 7.21
CA VAL A 842 -54.03 7.57 8.46
C VAL A 842 -53.11 8.60 9.11
N ALA A 843 -53.24 8.78 10.43
CA ALA A 843 -52.35 9.66 11.21
C ALA A 843 -50.93 9.06 11.26
N ASP A 844 -49.90 9.90 11.13
CA ASP A 844 -48.51 9.45 10.99
C ASP A 844 -48.05 8.61 12.19
N GLU A 845 -48.52 8.93 13.39
CA GLU A 845 -48.19 8.21 14.62
C GLU A 845 -48.61 6.74 14.54
N LYS A 846 -49.73 6.44 13.87
CA LYS A 846 -50.17 5.07 13.63
C LYS A 846 -49.30 4.35 12.61
N VAL A 847 -48.80 5.08 11.61
CA VAL A 847 -47.87 4.53 10.61
C VAL A 847 -46.52 4.24 11.28
N VAL A 848 -46.02 5.13 12.14
CA VAL A 848 -44.81 4.94 12.95
C VAL A 848 -44.97 3.74 13.89
N GLU A 849 -46.10 3.63 14.61
CA GLU A 849 -46.37 2.51 15.52
C GLU A 849 -46.39 1.17 14.77
N ALA A 850 -47.08 1.12 13.62
CA ALA A 850 -47.14 -0.07 12.78
C ALA A 850 -45.77 -0.43 12.18
N ALA A 851 -45.02 0.56 11.69
CA ALA A 851 -43.67 0.37 11.16
C ALA A 851 -42.69 -0.12 12.22
N THR A 852 -42.70 0.50 13.41
CA THR A 852 -41.87 0.10 14.55
C THR A 852 -42.18 -1.35 14.95
N ARG A 853 -43.47 -1.70 15.04
CA ARG A 853 -43.91 -3.05 15.38
C ARG A 853 -43.55 -4.09 14.31
N ALA A 854 -43.65 -3.75 13.03
CA ALA A 854 -43.30 -4.66 11.94
C ALA A 854 -41.78 -4.84 11.78
N ALA A 855 -41.02 -3.77 12.01
CA ALA A 855 -39.55 -3.79 11.97
C ALA A 855 -38.97 -4.65 13.11
N ASP A 856 -39.55 -4.58 14.31
CA ASP A 856 -39.13 -5.36 15.49
C ASP A 856 -37.62 -5.18 15.79
N GLY A 857 -37.16 -3.93 15.72
CA GLY A 857 -35.75 -3.56 15.93
C GLY A 857 -34.79 -3.93 14.78
N ARG A 858 -35.25 -4.66 13.76
CA ARG A 858 -34.40 -5.10 12.64
C ARG A 858 -34.12 -4.00 11.62
N LEU A 859 -34.94 -2.94 11.60
CA LEU A 859 -34.75 -1.71 10.82
C LEU A 859 -34.96 -0.49 11.73
N SER A 860 -34.28 0.61 11.43
CA SER A 860 -34.57 1.90 12.08
C SER A 860 -35.82 2.52 11.45
N VAL A 861 -36.72 3.05 12.29
CA VAL A 861 -37.96 3.73 11.87
C VAL A 861 -37.90 5.18 12.34
N VAL A 862 -38.02 6.11 11.40
CA VAL A 862 -37.89 7.54 11.68
C VAL A 862 -39.09 8.31 11.14
N HIS A 863 -39.58 9.29 11.91
CA HIS A 863 -40.64 10.21 11.47
C HIS A 863 -40.02 11.53 11.03
N SER A 864 -40.13 11.84 9.75
CA SER A 864 -39.64 13.09 9.16
C SER A 864 -40.79 14.04 8.82
N ASP A 865 -40.45 15.24 8.36
CA ASP A 865 -41.43 16.25 7.96
C ASP A 865 -42.45 15.74 6.90
N HIS A 866 -43.62 16.37 6.88
CA HIS A 866 -44.71 16.21 5.91
C HIS A 866 -45.41 14.84 5.87
N GLY A 867 -45.42 14.12 6.99
CA GLY A 867 -46.15 12.86 7.14
C GLY A 867 -45.55 11.71 6.35
N ILE A 868 -44.23 11.58 6.48
CA ILE A 868 -43.45 10.52 5.87
C ILE A 868 -42.76 9.75 7.01
N VAL A 869 -42.97 8.43 7.00
CA VAL A 869 -42.24 7.50 7.86
C VAL A 869 -41.15 6.83 7.04
N GLU A 870 -39.92 6.84 7.54
CA GLU A 870 -38.74 6.32 6.86
C GLU A 870 -38.28 5.01 7.48
N LEU A 871 -38.01 4.00 6.65
CA LEU A 871 -37.29 2.78 7.02
C LEU A 871 -35.83 2.91 6.59
N LEU A 872 -34.93 2.69 7.55
CA LEU A 872 -33.49 2.87 7.43
C LEU A 872 -32.74 1.61 7.91
N PRO A 873 -31.46 1.43 7.54
CA PRO A 873 -30.63 0.37 8.09
C PRO A 873 -30.64 0.35 9.62
N SER A 874 -30.46 -0.82 10.22
CA SER A 874 -30.60 -1.00 11.67
C SER A 874 -29.60 -0.15 12.44
N GLY A 875 -30.10 0.63 13.39
CA GLY A 875 -29.27 1.46 14.27
C GLY A 875 -28.75 2.73 13.60
N THR A 876 -29.30 3.13 12.46
CA THR A 876 -28.99 4.40 11.78
C THR A 876 -29.94 5.50 12.24
N ASP A 877 -29.36 6.63 12.64
CA ASP A 877 -30.04 7.90 12.90
C ASP A 877 -29.06 9.08 12.72
N LYS A 878 -29.58 10.31 12.81
CA LYS A 878 -28.79 11.54 12.66
C LYS A 878 -27.68 11.69 13.70
N ALA A 879 -27.87 11.18 14.92
CA ALA A 879 -26.88 11.26 15.98
C ALA A 879 -25.67 10.36 15.70
N ARG A 880 -25.92 9.13 15.24
CA ARG A 880 -24.86 8.19 14.87
C ARG A 880 -24.09 8.66 13.65
N GLY A 881 -24.79 9.23 12.66
CA GLY A 881 -24.16 9.88 11.52
C GLY A 881 -23.29 11.07 11.94
N LEU A 882 -23.80 11.92 12.85
CA LEU A 882 -23.03 13.03 13.43
C LEU A 882 -21.80 12.54 14.20
N ALA A 883 -21.94 11.51 15.05
CA ALA A 883 -20.83 10.96 15.81
C ALA A 883 -19.70 10.47 14.90
N ARG A 884 -20.04 9.76 13.82
CA ARG A 884 -19.08 9.31 12.80
C ARG A 884 -18.41 10.48 12.07
N ALA A 885 -19.17 11.53 11.74
CA ALA A 885 -18.61 12.72 11.11
C ALA A 885 -17.71 13.53 12.08
N ALA A 886 -18.08 13.60 13.35
CA ALA A 886 -17.34 14.32 14.39
C ALA A 886 -16.00 13.64 14.72
N GLU A 887 -15.95 12.31 14.67
CA GLU A 887 -14.71 11.53 14.82
C GLU A 887 -13.66 11.92 13.78
N LEU A 888 -14.05 12.07 12.51
CA LEU A 888 -13.17 12.55 11.43
C LEU A 888 -12.66 13.98 11.66
N LEU A 889 -13.39 14.78 12.44
CA LEU A 889 -13.04 16.16 12.78
C LEU A 889 -12.33 16.29 14.13
N GLY A 890 -12.10 15.17 14.84
CA GLY A 890 -11.50 15.17 16.18
C GLY A 890 -12.34 15.93 17.21
N CYS A 891 -13.67 15.90 17.08
CA CYS A 891 -14.62 16.58 17.96
C CYS A 891 -15.48 15.56 18.72
N GLY A 892 -15.78 15.87 19.98
CA GLY A 892 -16.69 15.11 20.83
C GLY A 892 -18.03 15.84 21.09
N PRO A 893 -19.01 15.15 21.69
CA PRO A 893 -20.30 15.74 22.04
C PRO A 893 -20.16 16.98 22.93
N GLU A 894 -19.23 16.98 23.89
CA GLU A 894 -18.94 18.04 24.88
C GLU A 894 -18.49 19.39 24.29
N HIS A 895 -18.25 19.43 22.98
CA HIS A 895 -17.86 20.64 22.25
C HIS A 895 -18.77 20.91 21.06
N THR A 896 -19.98 20.33 21.05
CA THR A 896 -20.92 20.42 19.94
C THR A 896 -22.18 21.18 20.30
N VAL A 897 -22.60 22.11 19.43
CA VAL A 897 -23.95 22.67 19.44
C VAL A 897 -24.74 22.13 18.24
N ALA A 898 -25.94 21.60 18.48
CA ALA A 898 -26.79 21.00 17.44
C ALA A 898 -28.11 21.77 17.26
N PHE A 899 -28.59 21.89 16.02
CA PHE A 899 -29.83 22.58 15.66
C PHE A 899 -30.78 21.66 14.89
N GLY A 900 -32.06 21.68 15.22
CA GLY A 900 -33.09 20.89 14.53
C GLY A 900 -34.50 21.45 14.68
N ASN A 901 -35.46 20.81 14.00
CA ASN A 901 -36.88 21.22 14.03
C ASN A 901 -37.89 20.06 14.06
N MET A 902 -37.50 18.81 13.79
CA MET A 902 -38.41 17.67 13.70
C MET A 902 -38.08 16.53 14.69
N PRO A 903 -38.99 15.57 14.95
CA PRO A 903 -38.75 14.46 15.88
C PRO A 903 -37.51 13.62 15.56
N ASN A 904 -37.13 13.50 14.28
CA ASN A 904 -35.90 12.82 13.87
C ASN A 904 -34.61 13.56 14.30
N ASP A 905 -34.71 14.80 14.78
CA ASP A 905 -33.61 15.55 15.36
C ASP A 905 -33.47 15.35 16.89
N ILE A 906 -34.40 14.63 17.53
CA ILE A 906 -34.31 14.36 18.98
C ILE A 906 -32.98 13.67 19.34
N PRO A 907 -32.54 12.59 18.64
CA PRO A 907 -31.23 12.00 18.91
C PRO A 907 -30.08 12.97 18.61
N LEU A 908 -30.22 13.80 17.57
CA LEU A 908 -29.22 14.80 17.17
C LEU A 908 -28.99 15.83 18.29
N LEU A 909 -30.05 16.36 18.88
CA LEU A 909 -29.97 17.28 20.02
C LEU A 909 -29.44 16.58 21.27
N ALA A 910 -29.93 15.37 21.58
CA ALA A 910 -29.50 14.61 22.77
C ALA A 910 -28.03 14.19 22.74
N TRP A 911 -27.42 14.08 21.57
CA TRP A 911 -26.00 13.75 21.43
C TRP A 911 -25.09 14.95 21.68
N ALA A 912 -25.52 16.18 21.40
CA ALA A 912 -24.71 17.38 21.52
C ALA A 912 -24.68 17.92 22.96
N ASP A 913 -23.64 18.70 23.29
CA ASP A 913 -23.55 19.43 24.58
C ASP A 913 -24.65 20.49 24.72
N HIS A 914 -25.03 21.13 23.61
CA HIS A 914 -26.11 22.12 23.59
C HIS A 914 -27.04 21.90 22.40
N GLY A 915 -28.27 21.48 22.66
CA GLY A 915 -29.31 21.22 21.67
C GLY A 915 -30.29 22.39 21.50
N VAL A 916 -30.45 22.89 20.28
CA VAL A 916 -31.28 24.06 19.95
C VAL A 916 -32.41 23.68 19.00
N ALA A 917 -33.65 23.94 19.40
CA ALA A 917 -34.82 23.80 18.53
C ALA A 917 -35.26 25.14 17.95
N MET A 918 -35.75 25.16 16.71
CA MET A 918 -36.38 26.35 16.12
C MET A 918 -37.74 26.63 16.78
N ALA A 919 -38.17 27.88 16.92
CA ALA A 919 -39.44 28.22 17.59
C ALA A 919 -40.69 27.61 16.92
N ASP A 920 -40.59 27.28 15.64
CA ASP A 920 -41.61 26.63 14.82
C ASP A 920 -41.37 25.12 14.63
N ALA A 921 -40.50 24.53 15.46
CA ALA A 921 -40.25 23.10 15.51
C ALA A 921 -41.47 22.29 16.02
N HIS A 922 -41.43 20.99 15.76
CA HIS A 922 -42.42 20.04 16.27
C HIS A 922 -42.47 20.08 17.82
N PRO A 923 -43.67 19.99 18.43
CA PRO A 923 -43.82 20.02 19.89
C PRO A 923 -42.89 19.04 20.64
N ASP A 924 -42.72 17.82 20.13
CA ASP A 924 -41.87 16.81 20.76
C ASP A 924 -40.38 17.20 20.78
N LEU A 925 -39.88 17.93 19.78
CA LEU A 925 -38.50 18.41 19.78
C LEU A 925 -38.33 19.61 20.73
N LEU A 926 -39.31 20.52 20.76
CA LEU A 926 -39.31 21.68 21.67
C LEU A 926 -39.22 21.27 23.15
N VAL A 927 -39.80 20.11 23.51
CA VAL A 927 -39.78 19.60 24.89
C VAL A 927 -38.38 19.16 25.32
N VAL A 928 -37.53 18.71 24.40
CA VAL A 928 -36.21 18.12 24.71
C VAL A 928 -35.03 19.06 24.43
N ALA A 929 -35.27 20.24 23.87
CA ALA A 929 -34.22 21.20 23.55
C ALA A 929 -33.76 22.01 24.77
N ASP A 930 -32.47 22.32 24.83
CA ASP A 930 -31.86 23.18 25.86
C ASP A 930 -32.18 24.66 25.61
N GLU A 931 -32.34 25.04 24.34
CA GLU A 931 -32.67 26.40 23.91
C GLU A 931 -33.66 26.39 22.75
N ILE A 932 -34.58 27.35 22.77
CA ILE A 932 -35.48 27.63 21.64
C ILE A 932 -34.98 28.90 20.94
N ALA A 933 -34.50 28.74 19.71
CA ALA A 933 -34.11 29.86 18.84
C ALA A 933 -35.34 30.47 18.14
N PRO A 934 -35.24 31.68 17.56
CA PRO A 934 -36.27 32.20 16.65
C PRO A 934 -36.63 31.21 15.54
N ALA A 935 -37.79 31.40 14.91
CA ALA A 935 -38.22 30.56 13.79
C ALA A 935 -37.16 30.55 12.67
N HIS A 936 -37.06 29.45 11.92
CA HIS A 936 -35.99 29.27 10.93
C HIS A 936 -35.97 30.39 9.86
N ASP A 937 -37.13 30.87 9.44
CA ASP A 937 -37.31 31.99 8.50
C ASP A 937 -36.91 33.37 9.07
N GLN A 938 -36.67 33.45 10.37
CA GLN A 938 -36.18 34.64 11.09
C GLN A 938 -34.68 34.54 11.40
N ASP A 939 -33.96 33.65 10.72
CA ASP A 939 -32.52 33.39 10.89
C ASP A 939 -32.17 32.92 12.32
N GLY A 940 -32.98 31.99 12.87
CA GLY A 940 -32.82 31.46 14.22
C GLY A 940 -31.43 30.89 14.52
N VAL A 941 -30.87 30.12 13.58
CA VAL A 941 -29.50 29.58 13.69
C VAL A 941 -28.46 30.71 13.81
N ALA A 942 -28.55 31.75 12.97
CA ALA A 942 -27.62 32.89 13.07
C ALA A 942 -27.69 33.59 14.42
N ALA A 943 -28.89 33.82 14.97
CA ALA A 943 -29.05 34.52 16.24
C ALA A 943 -28.29 33.83 17.39
N VAL A 944 -28.27 32.49 17.40
CA VAL A 944 -27.55 31.70 18.40
C VAL A 944 -26.05 31.67 18.10
N LEU A 945 -25.64 31.42 16.86
CA LEU A 945 -24.22 31.39 16.49
C LEU A 945 -23.52 32.73 16.69
N GLU A 946 -24.18 33.85 16.37
CA GLU A 946 -23.69 35.20 16.65
C GLU A 946 -23.45 35.40 18.15
N ARG A 947 -24.32 34.88 19.02
CA ARG A 947 -24.16 34.97 20.48
C ARG A 947 -22.98 34.12 21.00
N ILE A 948 -22.78 32.94 20.42
CA ILE A 948 -21.73 31.99 20.84
C ILE A 948 -20.34 32.41 20.32
N PHE A 949 -20.26 32.89 19.07
CA PHE A 949 -18.99 33.11 18.37
C PHE A 949 -18.65 34.59 18.12
N ALA A 950 -19.47 35.54 18.61
CA ALA A 950 -19.10 36.96 18.53
C ALA A 950 -17.78 37.24 19.27
N PRO A 951 -16.91 38.13 18.74
CA PRO A 951 -15.71 38.55 19.43
C PRO A 951 -16.09 39.19 20.77
N HIS A 952 -15.65 38.63 21.89
CA HIS A 952 -15.77 39.31 23.17
C HIS A 952 -14.95 40.61 23.11
N HIS A 953 -15.62 41.75 22.98
CA HIS A 953 -15.06 43.03 23.38
C HIS A 953 -14.87 42.98 24.89
N HIS A 954 -13.65 42.72 25.36
CA HIS A 954 -13.27 43.15 26.69
C HIS A 954 -13.45 44.67 26.73
N ALA A 955 -14.54 45.09 27.37
CA ALA A 955 -14.78 46.47 27.71
C ALA A 955 -13.64 46.93 28.64
N GLU A 956 -12.79 47.81 28.14
CA GLU A 956 -12.02 48.69 29.01
C GLU A 956 -12.99 49.54 29.83
N GLY A 957 -12.91 49.43 31.16
CA GLY A 957 -13.71 50.26 32.05
C GLY A 957 -13.37 50.04 33.51
N LYS A 958 -12.41 50.85 34.00
CA LYS A 958 -12.20 51.35 35.38
C LYS A 958 -12.35 50.41 36.57
#